data_AF-A0A3M2DV56-F1
#
_entry.id   AF-A0A3M2DV56-F1
#
_cell.length_a   1.000
_cell.length_b   1.000
_cell.length_c   1.000
_cell.angle_alpha   90.00
_cell.angle_beta   90.00
_cell.angle_gamma   90.00
#
_symmetry.space_group_name_H-M   'P 1'
#
loop_
_entity.id
_entity.type
_entity.pdbx_description
1 polymer ?
#
loop_
_entity_poly.entity_id
_entity_poly.type
_entity_poly.pdbx_seq_one_letter_code
_entity_poly.pdbx_strand_id
1 'polypeptide(L)'
;MDGLLVCSLGTSWAVIPEALCLLRPDIADLYARHRDAERLAALRADIGVRPAELWVVTTAATKTGELAAWLSATRAPIATRVWRCAAARDLRGAEECRAMAELTFRVLLLATSRARDDRVVVSLAGGRKTMSADLQRAATVFGARALLHVVGGESLPSRVEDLAGPLAETFDVTPVCVGRGRRAELVDADFDGDGPLAPGAFPLPLPEPDAPRAIAEATWEPPRDGRWLVDAVDRREAAAGEIAVNAVRAIRREGPLPAWRSLMRLPPRQVEALRATPVTAAHEAALRALPKAELHCHVGGCLDVTAQRAVADAIWDAATARERERASERAEPLVAAVARGEPWPDDWPSVLRGDAADPDARRLRATASARVLRAVGADELAVRLYGDGEWVALQQEDAFATYERAGDLSGSALLGHPAAVGEYGRQIGRWMAAEGVRYLELRCSPHKYGRRGEAAREFFDELHAAIAGAAGAADVRFVWIIDRRAGASAAEVVDEAVRMPRERVVGLDLAGDELRAAASELADAFGPAHEACMPLTIHAGELHADDARAVWQAIYALHADRVGHGLTLAADAGLCRKVADRSVCVELCPTSNRQVVGYFDPDIAATRGRAGYPLHALRDAGVPIAICTDNPGISRTSPARERVVASRMAARPLSLWDVLAIEHDAFAHAFLPARERARLIDDAEPEVLAWAASIA
;
A
#
# COMPACT_ATOMS: atom_id res chain seq x y z
N MET A 1 6.66 16.71 18.26
CA MET A 1 5.97 17.99 17.96
C MET A 1 4.95 18.23 19.04
N ASP A 2 4.76 19.47 19.46
CA ASP A 2 3.93 19.79 20.61
C ASP A 2 2.62 20.46 20.17
N GLY A 3 1.56 20.33 20.97
CA GLY A 3 0.27 20.96 20.67
C GLY A 3 0.30 22.47 20.91
N LEU A 4 -0.55 23.22 20.20
CA LEU A 4 -0.68 24.68 20.34
C LEU A 4 -2.12 25.06 20.68
N LEU A 5 -2.27 26.04 21.57
CA LEU A 5 -3.54 26.75 21.78
C LEU A 5 -3.40 28.18 21.26
N VAL A 6 -4.23 28.57 20.29
CA VAL A 6 -4.29 29.93 19.77
C VAL A 6 -5.54 30.64 20.29
N CYS A 7 -5.37 31.82 20.88
CA CYS A 7 -6.44 32.64 21.45
C CYS A 7 -6.36 34.07 20.92
N SER A 8 -7.46 34.81 21.07
CA SER A 8 -7.42 36.28 20.99
C SER A 8 -7.59 36.89 22.38
N LEU A 9 -6.99 38.06 22.61
CA LEU A 9 -7.10 38.78 23.87
C LEU A 9 -7.73 40.16 23.62
N GLY A 10 -8.84 40.43 24.30
CA GLY A 10 -9.55 41.71 24.30
C GLY A 10 -9.56 42.35 25.69
N THR A 11 -10.68 42.95 26.07
CA THR A 11 -10.88 43.52 27.41
C THR A 11 -11.07 42.47 28.49
N SER A 12 -11.59 41.28 28.14
CA SER A 12 -11.72 40.16 29.07
C SER A 12 -10.54 39.19 28.89
N TRP A 13 -9.65 39.14 29.88
CA TRP A 13 -8.49 38.26 29.87
C TRP A 13 -8.79 36.85 30.40
N ALA A 14 -9.84 36.71 31.21
CA ALA A 14 -10.27 35.47 31.84
C ALA A 14 -10.61 34.33 30.86
N VAL A 15 -10.86 34.67 29.59
CA VAL A 15 -11.12 33.74 28.49
C VAL A 15 -9.93 32.84 28.14
N ILE A 16 -8.68 33.26 28.44
CA ILE A 16 -7.49 32.45 28.19
C ILE A 16 -7.36 31.32 29.22
N PRO A 17 -7.41 31.59 30.54
CA PRO A 17 -7.51 30.55 31.57
C PRO A 17 -8.57 29.52 31.25
N GLU A 18 -9.69 29.97 30.71
CA GLU A 18 -10.82 29.13 30.38
C GLU A 18 -10.50 27.99 29.39
N ALA A 19 -10.04 28.37 28.19
CA ALA A 19 -9.70 27.41 27.16
C ALA A 19 -8.45 26.60 27.55
N LEU A 20 -7.48 27.23 28.21
CA LEU A 20 -6.23 26.59 28.57
C LEU A 20 -6.43 25.54 29.67
N CYS A 21 -7.17 25.84 30.74
CA CYS A 21 -7.40 24.91 31.85
C CYS A 21 -8.28 23.73 31.47
N LEU A 22 -9.18 23.87 30.49
CA LEU A 22 -9.90 22.73 29.92
C LEU A 22 -8.92 21.68 29.38
N LEU A 23 -7.91 22.13 28.61
CA LEU A 23 -6.92 21.29 27.94
C LEU A 23 -5.73 20.90 28.84
N ARG A 24 -5.41 21.74 29.82
CA ARG A 24 -4.28 21.64 30.76
C ARG A 24 -4.77 21.85 32.21
N PRO A 25 -5.53 20.91 32.79
CA PRO A 25 -5.95 21.00 34.18
C PRO A 25 -4.76 21.02 35.17
N ASP A 26 -3.58 20.58 34.73
CA ASP A 26 -2.33 20.66 35.49
C ASP A 26 -1.78 22.08 35.63
N ILE A 27 -2.17 23.03 34.77
CA ILE A 27 -1.80 24.45 34.87
C ILE A 27 -2.62 25.12 35.98
N ALA A 28 -3.93 24.99 35.93
CA ALA A 28 -4.84 25.31 37.03
C ALA A 28 -6.10 24.45 36.89
N ASP A 29 -6.61 23.98 38.02
CA ASP A 29 -7.73 23.03 38.04
C ASP A 29 -9.08 23.75 38.09
N LEU A 30 -9.30 24.63 37.10
CA LEU A 30 -10.41 25.57 37.06
C LEU A 30 -11.78 24.87 37.13
N TYR A 31 -11.90 23.70 36.48
CA TYR A 31 -13.14 22.94 36.35
C TYR A 31 -13.27 21.76 37.31
N ALA A 32 -12.41 21.63 38.33
CA ALA A 32 -12.42 20.49 39.25
C ALA A 32 -13.79 20.25 39.90
N ARG A 33 -14.52 21.34 40.16
CA ARG A 33 -15.84 21.36 40.82
C ARG A 33 -16.99 21.65 39.85
N HIS A 34 -16.75 21.57 38.54
CA HIS A 34 -17.81 21.85 37.57
C HIS A 34 -18.87 20.73 37.60
N ARG A 35 -20.16 21.10 37.58
CA ARG A 35 -21.29 20.13 37.64
C ARG A 35 -21.23 19.03 36.57
N ASP A 36 -20.64 19.35 35.41
CA ASP A 36 -20.46 18.45 34.26
C ASP A 36 -19.00 17.98 34.07
N ALA A 37 -18.23 17.80 35.16
CA ALA A 37 -16.80 17.46 35.09
C ALA A 37 -16.48 16.23 34.20
N GLU A 38 -17.31 15.19 34.23
CA GLU A 38 -17.15 14.01 33.36
C GLU A 38 -17.26 14.35 31.88
N ARG A 39 -18.23 15.21 31.51
CA ARG A 39 -18.42 15.68 30.14
C ARG A 39 -17.22 16.49 29.66
N LEU A 40 -16.66 17.34 30.52
CA LEU A 40 -15.46 18.11 30.19
C LEU A 40 -14.22 17.23 30.05
N ALA A 41 -14.10 16.17 30.85
CA ALA A 41 -13.04 15.17 30.70
C ALA A 41 -13.18 14.40 29.37
N ALA A 42 -14.40 14.01 29.00
CA ALA A 42 -14.68 13.37 27.72
C ALA A 42 -14.38 14.29 26.53
N LEU A 43 -14.76 15.58 26.61
CA LEU A 43 -14.43 16.58 25.60
C LEU A 43 -12.92 16.75 25.43
N ARG A 44 -12.16 16.85 26.54
CA ARG A 44 -10.70 16.92 26.50
C ARG A 44 -10.09 15.68 25.84
N ALA A 45 -10.60 14.49 26.18
CA ALA A 45 -10.15 13.24 25.58
C ALA A 45 -10.43 13.18 24.07
N ASP A 46 -11.62 13.63 23.63
CA ASP A 46 -12.01 13.72 22.22
C ASP A 46 -11.14 14.73 21.43
N ILE A 47 -10.79 15.86 22.03
CA ILE A 47 -9.87 16.82 21.40
C ILE A 47 -8.48 16.17 21.27
N GLY A 48 -7.99 15.51 22.33
CA GLY A 48 -6.76 14.72 22.30
C GLY A 48 -5.47 15.55 22.13
N VAL A 49 -5.55 16.88 22.23
CA VAL A 49 -4.41 17.79 22.11
C VAL A 49 -4.11 18.41 23.46
N ARG A 50 -2.86 18.25 23.90
CA ARG A 50 -2.32 18.89 25.09
C ARG A 50 -1.35 20.02 24.66
N PRO A 51 -1.76 21.30 24.78
CA PRO A 51 -0.91 22.42 24.38
C PRO A 51 0.37 22.52 25.21
N ALA A 52 1.52 22.65 24.54
CA ALA A 52 2.79 23.03 25.18
C ALA A 52 3.03 24.54 25.10
N GLU A 53 2.39 25.23 24.16
CA GLU A 53 2.48 26.69 24.03
C GLU A 53 1.10 27.32 23.89
N LEU A 54 1.01 28.56 24.38
CA LEU A 54 -0.14 29.46 24.26
C LEU A 54 0.23 30.62 23.33
N TRP A 55 -0.50 30.77 22.24
CA TRP A 55 -0.31 31.82 21.24
C TRP A 55 -1.49 32.77 21.30
N VAL A 56 -1.22 34.07 21.40
CA VAL A 56 -2.25 35.09 21.63
C VAL A 56 -2.12 36.20 20.60
N VAL A 57 -3.24 36.56 19.95
CA VAL A 57 -3.33 37.73 19.09
C VAL A 57 -4.11 38.85 19.77
N THR A 58 -3.62 40.08 19.68
CA THR A 58 -4.27 41.21 20.35
C THR A 58 -4.01 42.56 19.67
N THR A 59 -4.76 43.58 20.10
CA THR A 59 -4.64 44.96 19.64
C THR A 59 -3.49 45.69 20.34
N ALA A 60 -3.03 46.80 19.78
CA ALA A 60 -2.02 47.65 20.41
C ALA A 60 -2.47 48.25 21.76
N ALA A 61 -3.78 48.41 21.98
CA ALA A 61 -4.33 49.03 23.20
C ALA A 61 -4.56 48.02 24.34
N THR A 62 -4.63 46.72 24.04
CA THR A 62 -4.93 45.69 25.04
C THR A 62 -3.76 45.50 26.01
N LYS A 63 -4.03 45.42 27.32
CA LYS A 63 -2.99 45.13 28.32
C LYS A 63 -2.90 43.62 28.58
N THR A 64 -1.69 43.13 28.85
CA THR A 64 -1.40 41.70 29.15
C THR A 64 -1.02 41.46 30.62
N GLY A 65 -1.04 42.50 31.46
CA GLY A 65 -0.58 42.43 32.84
C GLY A 65 -1.31 41.40 33.70
N GLU A 66 -2.64 41.29 33.57
CA GLU A 66 -3.44 40.31 34.33
C GLU A 66 -3.15 38.88 33.87
N LEU A 67 -2.97 38.67 32.56
CA LEU A 67 -2.55 37.37 32.02
C LEU A 67 -1.16 36.97 32.54
N ALA A 68 -0.21 37.91 32.58
CA ALA A 68 1.14 37.66 33.10
C ALA A 68 1.12 37.33 34.61
N ALA A 69 0.32 38.06 35.37
CA ALA A 69 0.12 37.79 36.80
C ALA A 69 -0.50 36.41 37.02
N TRP A 70 -1.49 36.02 36.21
CA TRP A 70 -2.10 34.69 36.29
C TRP A 70 -1.13 33.56 35.91
N LEU A 71 -0.39 33.68 34.81
CA LEU A 71 0.64 32.71 34.40
C LEU A 71 1.74 32.52 35.46
N SER A 72 2.03 33.56 36.24
CA SER A 72 2.96 33.49 37.37
C SER A 72 2.38 32.72 38.56
N ALA A 73 1.04 32.69 38.70
CA ALA A 73 0.32 32.01 39.77
C ALA A 73 -0.07 30.54 39.46
N THR A 74 0.10 30.08 38.22
CA THR A 74 -0.28 28.70 37.82
C THR A 74 0.65 27.63 38.39
N ARG A 75 0.20 26.38 38.45
CA ARG A 75 0.97 25.25 38.99
C ARG A 75 2.04 24.72 38.03
N ALA A 76 1.81 24.83 36.73
CA ALA A 76 2.73 24.37 35.69
C ALA A 76 3.06 25.49 34.68
N PRO A 77 4.31 25.55 34.17
CA PRO A 77 4.70 26.55 33.17
C PRO A 77 4.09 26.26 31.80
N ILE A 78 3.95 27.32 31.00
CA ILE A 78 3.55 27.26 29.59
C ILE A 78 4.20 28.41 28.82
N ALA A 79 4.89 28.08 27.73
CA ALA A 79 5.48 29.08 26.86
C ALA A 79 4.37 29.94 26.23
N THR A 80 4.39 31.24 26.48
CA THR A 80 3.33 32.15 26.02
C THR A 80 3.90 33.19 25.07
N ARG A 81 3.29 33.27 23.88
CA ARG A 81 3.67 34.19 22.80
C ARG A 81 2.51 35.10 22.47
N VAL A 82 2.74 36.41 22.47
CA VAL A 82 1.71 37.41 22.18
C VAL A 82 2.13 38.25 20.99
N TRP A 83 1.26 38.36 20.00
CA TRP A 83 1.41 39.28 18.89
C TRP A 83 0.43 40.45 19.02
N ARG A 84 0.97 41.66 18.89
CA ARG A 84 0.21 42.92 18.93
C ARG A 84 0.15 43.52 17.55
N CYS A 85 -1.05 43.81 17.05
CA CYS A 85 -1.21 44.55 15.81
C CYS A 85 -1.07 46.06 16.10
N ALA A 86 0.02 46.68 15.66
CA ALA A 86 0.28 48.11 15.87
C ALA A 86 -0.77 49.01 15.21
N ALA A 87 -1.25 48.61 14.02
CA ALA A 87 -2.24 49.33 13.25
C ALA A 87 -3.68 49.15 13.75
N ALA A 88 -3.92 48.33 14.78
CA ALA A 88 -5.25 48.09 15.33
C ALA A 88 -5.28 48.47 16.80
N ARG A 89 -6.08 49.48 17.15
CA ARG A 89 -6.29 49.91 18.54
C ARG A 89 -7.65 49.50 19.06
N ASP A 90 -8.70 49.93 18.37
CA ASP A 90 -10.08 49.78 18.83
C ASP A 90 -10.95 49.00 17.83
N LEU A 91 -10.43 48.59 16.68
CA LEU A 91 -11.19 47.85 15.64
C LEU A 91 -12.50 48.57 15.25
N ARG A 92 -12.45 49.90 15.14
CA ARG A 92 -13.60 50.73 14.71
C ARG A 92 -13.62 50.96 13.19
N GLY A 93 -12.44 51.01 12.57
CA GLY A 93 -12.28 51.22 11.14
C GLY A 93 -12.03 49.92 10.38
N ALA A 94 -12.37 49.92 9.08
CA ALA A 94 -12.15 48.78 8.19
C ALA A 94 -10.67 48.40 8.06
N GLU A 95 -9.76 49.39 8.03
CA GLU A 95 -8.32 49.17 7.96
C GLU A 95 -7.77 48.49 9.23
N GLU A 96 -8.23 48.90 10.42
CA GLU A 96 -7.86 48.25 11.68
C GLU A 96 -8.33 46.79 11.71
N CYS A 97 -9.56 46.53 11.29
CA CYS A 97 -10.11 45.17 11.19
C CYS A 97 -9.32 44.31 10.20
N ARG A 98 -8.97 44.85 9.03
CA ARG A 98 -8.17 44.14 8.03
C ARG A 98 -6.76 43.82 8.53
N ALA A 99 -6.10 44.76 9.21
CA ALA A 99 -4.79 44.53 9.82
C ALA A 99 -4.85 43.46 10.92
N MET A 100 -5.92 43.45 11.72
CA MET A 100 -6.12 42.42 12.74
C MET A 100 -6.40 41.03 12.14
N ALA A 101 -7.20 40.96 11.08
CA ALA A 101 -7.44 39.73 10.34
C ALA A 101 -6.13 39.19 9.73
N GLU A 102 -5.33 40.05 9.10
CA GLU A 102 -4.03 39.69 8.54
C GLU A 102 -3.08 39.09 9.58
N LEU A 103 -2.95 39.74 10.75
CA LEU A 103 -2.15 39.20 11.85
C LEU A 103 -2.66 37.82 12.28
N THR A 104 -3.98 37.68 12.45
CA THR A 104 -4.62 36.43 12.87
C THR A 104 -4.34 35.30 11.87
N PHE A 105 -4.46 35.59 10.57
CA PHE A 105 -4.19 34.62 9.51
C PHE A 105 -2.71 34.19 9.50
N ARG A 106 -1.77 35.12 9.65
CA ARG A 106 -0.34 34.80 9.71
C ARG A 106 0.02 33.94 10.91
N VAL A 107 -0.57 34.24 12.07
CA VAL A 107 -0.36 33.46 13.30
C VAL A 107 -0.89 32.03 13.10
N LEU A 108 -2.07 31.85 12.51
CA LEU A 108 -2.61 30.51 12.26
C LEU A 108 -1.84 29.74 11.19
N LEU A 109 -1.40 30.40 10.12
CA LEU A 109 -0.55 29.78 9.10
C LEU A 109 0.78 29.30 9.72
N LEU A 110 1.39 30.11 10.58
CA LEU A 110 2.62 29.75 11.29
C LEU A 110 2.37 28.62 12.31
N ALA A 111 1.27 28.67 13.06
CA ALA A 111 0.92 27.66 14.07
C ALA A 111 0.71 26.28 13.43
N THR A 112 -0.10 26.22 12.37
CA THR A 112 -0.39 24.98 11.64
C THR A 112 0.85 24.42 10.94
N SER A 113 1.74 25.29 10.43
CA SER A 113 3.02 24.87 9.88
C SER A 113 3.99 24.31 10.93
N ARG A 114 3.90 24.73 12.21
CA ARG A 114 4.78 24.26 13.29
C ARG A 114 4.28 23.01 13.99
N ALA A 115 2.99 22.94 14.30
CA ALA A 115 2.41 21.88 15.12
C ALA A 115 1.77 20.75 14.30
N ARG A 116 1.66 20.92 12.97
CA ARG A 116 0.70 20.23 12.10
C ARG A 116 -0.75 20.66 12.43
N ASP A 117 -1.60 20.70 11.42
CA ASP A 117 -2.97 21.22 11.47
C ASP A 117 -3.88 20.47 12.47
N ASP A 118 -3.61 19.18 12.70
CA ASP A 118 -4.33 18.32 13.64
C ASP A 118 -3.93 18.50 15.12
N ARG A 119 -2.98 19.38 15.43
CA ARG A 119 -2.52 19.66 16.80
C ARG A 119 -2.65 21.11 17.23
N VAL A 120 -3.35 21.92 16.44
CA VAL A 120 -3.71 23.30 16.80
C VAL A 120 -5.15 23.31 17.33
N VAL A 121 -5.34 23.91 18.50
CA VAL A 121 -6.66 24.22 19.06
C VAL A 121 -6.84 25.73 19.06
N VAL A 122 -8.02 26.20 18.66
CA VAL A 122 -8.33 27.63 18.57
C VAL A 122 -9.44 27.97 19.56
N SER A 123 -9.21 28.96 20.42
CA SER A 123 -10.26 29.53 21.27
C SER A 123 -10.94 30.71 20.56
N LEU A 124 -12.23 30.59 20.32
CA LEU A 124 -13.09 31.66 19.84
C LEU A 124 -13.62 32.54 20.99
N ALA A 125 -13.43 32.09 22.23
CA ALA A 125 -13.75 32.86 23.41
C ALA A 125 -12.67 33.92 23.64
N GLY A 126 -13.06 35.20 23.61
CA GLY A 126 -12.17 36.33 23.81
C GLY A 126 -12.12 37.30 22.64
N GLY A 127 -11.62 38.52 22.90
CA GLY A 127 -11.52 39.57 21.89
C GLY A 127 -12.84 40.27 21.57
N ARG A 128 -12.81 41.14 20.56
CA ARG A 128 -14.03 41.68 19.94
C ARG A 128 -14.61 40.64 18.98
N LYS A 129 -15.92 40.68 18.70
CA LYS A 129 -16.61 39.74 17.81
C LYS A 129 -15.91 39.55 16.46
N THR A 130 -15.27 40.59 15.94
CA THR A 130 -14.48 40.54 14.69
C THR A 130 -13.27 39.62 14.81
N MET A 131 -12.54 39.63 15.92
CA MET A 131 -11.37 38.78 16.14
C MET A 131 -11.74 37.29 16.23
N SER A 132 -12.86 36.96 16.89
CA SER A 132 -13.36 35.58 16.93
C SER A 132 -13.75 35.08 15.54
N ALA A 133 -14.37 35.95 14.72
CA ALA A 133 -14.70 35.61 13.33
C ALA A 133 -13.45 35.39 12.48
N ASP A 134 -12.41 36.22 12.64
CA ASP A 134 -11.13 36.06 11.95
C ASP A 134 -10.43 34.76 12.35
N LEU A 135 -10.41 34.43 13.66
CA LEU A 135 -9.87 33.17 14.16
C LEU A 135 -10.64 31.97 13.62
N GLN A 136 -11.98 32.03 13.60
CA GLN A 136 -12.80 30.97 13.05
C GLN A 136 -12.50 30.76 11.57
N ARG A 137 -12.47 31.84 10.78
CA ARG A 137 -12.18 31.78 9.34
C ARG A 137 -10.77 31.25 9.08
N ALA A 138 -9.76 31.76 9.78
CA ALA A 138 -8.38 31.31 9.66
C ALA A 138 -8.23 29.83 10.03
N ALA A 139 -8.90 29.38 11.10
CA ALA A 139 -8.93 27.97 11.51
C ALA A 139 -9.60 27.08 10.46
N THR A 140 -10.66 27.56 9.80
CA THR A 140 -11.30 26.84 8.70
C THR A 140 -10.40 26.73 7.48
N VAL A 141 -9.62 27.76 7.15
CA VAL A 141 -8.72 27.75 5.98
C VAL A 141 -7.46 26.93 6.24
N PHE A 142 -6.77 27.16 7.37
CA PHE A 142 -5.46 26.56 7.62
C PHE A 142 -5.51 25.24 8.40
N GLY A 143 -6.65 24.93 9.02
CA GLY A 143 -6.88 23.73 9.83
C GLY A 143 -6.76 23.97 11.33
N ALA A 144 -7.61 23.28 12.10
CA ALA A 144 -7.55 23.24 13.56
C ALA A 144 -8.28 21.99 14.09
N ARG A 145 -7.65 21.27 15.02
CA ARG A 145 -8.23 20.07 15.66
C ARG A 145 -9.60 20.35 16.29
N ALA A 146 -9.73 21.51 16.93
CA ALA A 146 -10.93 21.93 17.62
C ALA A 146 -11.02 23.46 17.68
N LEU A 147 -12.24 23.97 17.53
CA LEU A 147 -12.61 25.36 17.80
C LEU A 147 -13.39 25.37 19.11
N LEU A 148 -12.76 25.88 20.16
CA LEU A 148 -13.35 26.00 21.48
C LEU A 148 -14.13 27.30 21.60
N HIS A 149 -15.32 27.20 22.17
CA HIS A 149 -16.05 28.34 22.69
C HIS A 149 -16.62 27.97 24.06
N VAL A 150 -17.35 28.90 24.63
CA VAL A 150 -17.71 28.97 26.02
C VAL A 150 -19.10 29.53 26.04
N VAL A 151 -20.01 28.82 26.69
CA VAL A 151 -21.41 29.22 26.82
C VAL A 151 -21.78 29.26 28.30
N GLY A 152 -22.53 30.27 28.72
CA GLY A 152 -22.88 30.45 30.12
C GLY A 152 -23.70 31.72 30.38
N GLY A 153 -24.45 31.71 31.49
CA GLY A 153 -25.22 32.88 31.95
C GLY A 153 -24.39 33.95 32.65
N GLU A 154 -23.18 33.61 33.12
CA GLU A 154 -22.31 34.50 33.92
C GLU A 154 -20.93 34.69 33.26
N SER A 155 -20.28 35.83 33.49
CA SER A 155 -18.92 36.11 33.01
C SER A 155 -17.90 35.69 34.05
N LEU A 156 -16.81 35.00 33.63
CA LEU A 156 -15.73 34.56 34.51
C LEU A 156 -15.20 35.67 35.45
N PRO A 157 -14.77 35.31 36.67
CA PRO A 157 -14.09 36.25 37.56
C PRO A 157 -12.91 36.91 36.86
N SER A 158 -12.72 38.21 37.06
CA SER A 158 -11.61 38.96 36.47
C SER A 158 -10.38 39.05 37.37
N ARG A 159 -10.44 38.54 38.61
CA ARG A 159 -9.33 38.54 39.56
C ARG A 159 -8.42 37.34 39.32
N VAL A 160 -7.12 37.57 39.42
CA VAL A 160 -6.10 36.54 39.17
C VAL A 160 -6.23 35.37 40.15
N GLU A 161 -6.47 35.69 41.42
CA GLU A 161 -6.61 34.69 42.49
C GLU A 161 -7.77 33.71 42.25
N ASP A 162 -8.87 34.20 41.69
CA ASP A 162 -10.10 33.44 41.48
C ASP A 162 -9.98 32.44 40.32
N LEU A 163 -9.01 32.65 39.41
CA LEU A 163 -8.74 31.79 38.26
C LEU A 163 -7.53 30.86 38.47
N ALA A 164 -6.85 30.94 39.62
CA ALA A 164 -5.72 30.06 39.95
C ALA A 164 -6.13 28.74 40.61
N GLY A 165 -7.42 28.59 40.96
CA GLY A 165 -8.00 27.40 41.59
C GLY A 165 -9.38 27.05 41.00
N PRO A 166 -10.07 26.03 41.58
CA PRO A 166 -11.38 25.61 41.10
C PRO A 166 -12.43 26.71 41.27
N LEU A 167 -13.24 26.93 40.22
CA LEU A 167 -14.42 27.79 40.30
C LEU A 167 -15.45 27.23 41.28
N ALA A 168 -16.34 28.09 41.78
CA ALA A 168 -17.47 27.67 42.60
C ALA A 168 -18.40 26.74 41.79
N GLU A 169 -19.01 25.74 42.44
CA GLU A 169 -19.95 24.81 41.80
C GLU A 169 -21.16 25.50 41.16
N THR A 170 -21.51 26.69 41.66
CA THR A 170 -22.63 27.51 41.18
C THR A 170 -22.32 28.28 39.89
N PHE A 171 -21.08 28.24 39.39
CA PHE A 171 -20.65 29.04 38.25
C PHE A 171 -21.12 28.43 36.93
N ASP A 172 -21.99 29.14 36.20
CA ASP A 172 -22.65 28.63 34.98
C ASP A 172 -21.85 28.95 33.72
N VAL A 173 -20.71 28.28 33.53
CA VAL A 173 -19.85 28.44 32.34
C VAL A 173 -19.38 27.07 31.84
N THR A 174 -19.74 26.73 30.60
CA THR A 174 -19.48 25.44 29.97
C THR A 174 -18.65 25.61 28.68
N PRO A 175 -17.41 25.11 28.65
CA PRO A 175 -16.65 24.98 27.42
C PRO A 175 -17.29 23.99 26.46
N VAL A 176 -17.31 24.34 25.18
CA VAL A 176 -17.86 23.54 24.09
C VAL A 176 -16.93 23.57 22.88
N CYS A 177 -16.80 22.45 22.18
CA CYS A 177 -16.21 22.43 20.85
C CYS A 177 -17.31 22.75 19.83
N VAL A 178 -17.21 23.91 19.18
CA VAL A 178 -18.23 24.40 18.22
C VAL A 178 -17.92 24.00 16.78
N GLY A 179 -16.74 23.43 16.54
CA GLY A 179 -16.36 22.97 15.21
C GLY A 179 -14.93 22.43 15.16
N ARG A 180 -14.57 21.95 13.98
CA ARG A 180 -13.21 21.51 13.63
C ARG A 180 -12.86 22.13 12.28
N GLY A 181 -11.62 22.59 12.11
CA GLY A 181 -11.11 23.12 10.85
C GLY A 181 -10.29 22.07 10.12
N ARG A 182 -10.57 21.84 8.84
CA ARG A 182 -9.69 21.04 7.97
C ARG A 182 -8.95 22.00 7.06
N ARG A 183 -7.64 21.84 6.95
CA ARG A 183 -6.83 22.65 6.02
C ARG A 183 -7.40 22.56 4.61
N ALA A 184 -7.71 23.71 4.02
CA ALA A 184 -8.28 23.79 2.69
C ALA A 184 -7.20 23.48 1.63
N GLU A 185 -7.57 22.73 0.59
CA GLU A 185 -6.65 22.34 -0.50
C GLU A 185 -6.09 23.56 -1.23
N LEU A 186 -6.85 24.65 -1.29
CA LEU A 186 -6.42 25.93 -1.86
C LEU A 186 -5.18 26.51 -1.18
N VAL A 187 -4.87 26.12 0.06
CA VAL A 187 -3.66 26.59 0.76
C VAL A 187 -2.41 25.94 0.17
N ASP A 188 -2.51 24.69 -0.25
CA ASP A 188 -1.36 23.89 -0.71
C ASP A 188 -1.23 23.87 -2.24
N ALA A 189 -2.27 24.26 -2.98
CA ALA A 189 -2.22 24.33 -4.44
C ALA A 189 -1.29 25.45 -4.96
N ASP A 190 -0.60 25.22 -6.06
CA ASP A 190 0.00 26.30 -6.85
C ASP A 190 -1.09 27.02 -7.64
N PHE A 191 -1.13 28.35 -7.51
CA PHE A 191 -2.11 29.21 -8.17
C PHE A 191 -1.38 30.36 -8.85
N ASP A 192 -1.45 30.43 -10.17
CA ASP A 192 -0.78 31.42 -11.01
C ASP A 192 0.74 31.59 -10.76
N GLY A 193 1.42 30.53 -10.31
CA GLY A 193 2.85 30.52 -10.03
C GLY A 193 3.24 31.14 -8.68
N ASP A 194 2.26 31.46 -7.82
CA ASP A 194 2.49 31.96 -6.46
C ASP A 194 2.94 30.86 -5.47
N GLY A 195 2.88 29.57 -5.85
CA GLY A 195 3.22 28.44 -4.99
C GLY A 195 2.26 28.26 -3.81
N PRO A 196 2.48 27.29 -2.89
CA PRO A 196 1.62 27.12 -1.71
C PRO A 196 1.72 28.32 -0.75
N LEU A 197 0.63 28.61 -0.03
CA LEU A 197 0.64 29.62 1.05
C LEU A 197 1.49 29.09 2.22
N ALA A 198 2.70 29.65 2.37
CA ALA A 198 3.65 29.23 3.39
C ALA A 198 4.11 30.41 4.27
N PRO A 199 4.49 30.17 5.55
CA PRO A 199 4.98 31.23 6.44
C PRO A 199 6.18 32.02 5.88
N GLY A 200 7.00 31.40 5.03
CA GLY A 200 8.13 32.07 4.38
C GLY A 200 7.72 33.21 3.43
N ALA A 201 6.57 33.07 2.75
CA ALA A 201 6.02 34.11 1.89
C ALA A 201 5.32 35.23 2.68
N PHE A 202 4.82 34.91 3.87
CA PHE A 202 4.09 35.82 4.76
C PHE A 202 4.77 35.87 6.15
N PRO A 203 5.97 36.46 6.25
CA PRO A 203 6.77 36.38 7.47
C PRO A 203 6.06 37.02 8.66
N LEU A 204 6.28 36.42 9.82
CA LEU A 204 5.79 36.89 11.10
C LEU A 204 6.94 36.77 12.13
N PRO A 205 7.28 37.82 12.89
CA PRO A 205 8.29 37.74 13.93
C PRO A 205 7.85 36.72 14.98
N LEU A 206 8.74 35.83 15.41
CA LEU A 206 8.44 34.87 16.46
C LEU A 206 9.04 35.36 17.78
N PRO A 207 8.23 35.81 18.75
CA PRO A 207 8.75 36.18 20.04
C PRO A 207 9.18 34.92 20.82
N GLU A 208 10.36 34.96 21.43
CA GLU A 208 10.91 33.85 22.23
C GLU A 208 10.82 34.18 23.72
N PRO A 209 10.22 33.32 24.57
CA PRO A 209 10.13 33.58 26.01
C PRO A 209 11.47 33.42 26.71
N ASP A 210 11.87 34.44 27.48
CA ASP A 210 13.10 34.42 28.28
C ASP A 210 13.01 33.48 29.50
N ALA A 211 11.79 33.05 29.88
CA ALA A 211 11.56 32.10 30.97
C ALA A 211 10.28 31.27 30.72
N PRO A 212 10.14 30.06 31.31
CA PRO A 212 8.99 29.16 31.09
C PRO A 212 7.61 29.72 31.46
N ARG A 213 7.54 30.82 32.22
CA ARG A 213 6.31 31.53 32.63
C ARG A 213 6.24 32.95 32.11
N ALA A 214 7.25 33.40 31.35
CA ALA A 214 7.28 34.73 30.79
C ALA A 214 6.39 34.80 29.55
N ILE A 215 5.82 35.98 29.32
CA ILE A 215 5.16 36.32 28.07
C ILE A 215 6.21 36.92 27.15
N ALA A 216 6.40 36.31 25.98
CA ALA A 216 7.18 36.90 24.91
C ALA A 216 6.25 37.71 24.01
N GLU A 217 6.51 39.00 23.84
CA GLU A 217 5.67 39.89 23.04
C GLU A 217 6.38 40.35 21.77
N ALA A 218 5.67 40.34 20.64
CA ALA A 218 6.10 40.96 19.40
C ALA A 218 5.04 41.93 18.90
N THR A 219 5.48 43.10 18.45
CA THR A 219 4.63 44.04 17.72
C THR A 219 4.74 43.74 16.23
N TRP A 220 3.60 43.56 15.57
CA TRP A 220 3.50 43.35 14.14
C TRP A 220 2.91 44.60 13.46
N GLU A 221 3.54 44.97 12.35
CA GLU A 221 3.18 46.10 11.49
C GLU A 221 2.69 45.59 10.13
N PRO A 222 1.65 46.19 9.53
CA PRO A 222 1.22 45.84 8.19
C PRO A 222 2.34 45.96 7.15
N PRO A 223 2.40 45.04 6.17
CA PRO A 223 3.44 45.02 5.16
C PRO A 223 3.32 46.23 4.22
N ARG A 224 4.43 46.95 3.99
CA ARG A 224 4.48 48.11 3.08
C ARG A 224 4.48 47.73 1.60
N ASP A 225 4.85 46.49 1.29
CA ASP A 225 4.91 45.96 -0.07
C ASP A 225 3.55 45.44 -0.59
N GLY A 226 2.50 45.54 0.21
CA GLY A 226 1.15 45.11 -0.17
C GLY A 226 0.97 43.60 -0.23
N ARG A 227 1.89 42.78 0.30
CA ARG A 227 1.72 41.32 0.36
C ARG A 227 0.84 40.90 1.53
N TRP A 228 -0.48 40.97 1.33
CA TRP A 228 -1.50 40.57 2.30
C TRP A 228 -1.88 39.09 2.11
N LEU A 229 -1.77 38.31 3.18
CA LEU A 229 -2.19 36.90 3.22
C LEU A 229 -3.70 36.78 3.08
N VAL A 230 -4.48 37.67 3.71
CA VAL A 230 -5.94 37.69 3.59
C VAL A 230 -6.38 37.85 2.13
N ASP A 231 -5.73 38.73 1.36
CA ASP A 231 -6.03 38.90 -0.07
C ASP A 231 -5.65 37.65 -0.87
N ALA A 232 -4.53 37.01 -0.54
CA ALA A 232 -4.12 35.76 -1.19
C ALA A 232 -5.14 34.63 -0.93
N VAL A 233 -5.67 34.53 0.29
CA VAL A 233 -6.74 33.60 0.62
C VAL A 233 -8.04 33.96 -0.10
N ASP A 234 -8.48 35.23 -0.06
CA ASP A 234 -9.70 35.69 -0.71
C ASP A 234 -9.67 35.39 -2.22
N ARG A 235 -8.54 35.68 -2.90
CA ARG A 235 -8.35 35.37 -4.32
C ARG A 235 -8.48 33.88 -4.60
N ARG A 236 -7.89 33.03 -3.77
CA ARG A 236 -7.93 31.57 -3.94
C ARG A 236 -9.31 30.99 -3.63
N GLU A 237 -10.02 31.50 -2.63
CA GLU A 237 -11.40 31.12 -2.37
C GLU A 237 -12.32 31.49 -3.54
N ALA A 238 -12.13 32.67 -4.14
CA ALA A 238 -12.86 33.09 -5.34
C ALA A 238 -12.54 32.22 -6.57
N ALA A 239 -11.30 31.72 -6.68
CA ALA A 239 -10.82 30.91 -7.80
C ALA A 239 -10.87 29.39 -7.55
N ALA A 240 -11.53 28.93 -6.49
CA ALA A 240 -11.49 27.53 -6.06
C ALA A 240 -11.89 26.52 -7.17
N GLY A 241 -12.83 26.90 -8.04
CA GLY A 241 -13.22 26.08 -9.20
C GLY A 241 -12.13 25.91 -10.26
N GLU A 242 -11.27 26.91 -10.45
CA GLU A 242 -10.16 26.87 -11.40
C GLU A 242 -8.93 26.18 -10.81
N ILE A 243 -8.72 26.32 -9.49
CA ILE A 243 -7.61 25.70 -8.75
C ILE A 243 -7.67 24.17 -8.85
N ALA A 244 -8.84 23.56 -8.64
CA ALA A 244 -9.00 22.11 -8.75
C ALA A 244 -8.65 21.61 -10.16
N VAL A 245 -9.10 22.32 -11.20
CA VAL A 245 -8.79 21.99 -12.60
C VAL A 245 -7.29 22.16 -12.89
N ASN A 246 -6.67 23.22 -12.35
CA ASN A 246 -5.25 23.48 -12.51
C ASN A 246 -4.39 22.45 -11.77
N ALA A 247 -4.79 22.01 -10.58
CA ALA A 247 -4.12 20.94 -9.84
C ALA A 247 -4.15 19.61 -10.62
N VAL A 248 -5.31 19.22 -11.17
CA VAL A 248 -5.40 18.03 -12.03
C VAL A 248 -4.53 18.16 -13.28
N ARG A 249 -4.48 19.35 -13.89
CA ARG A 249 -3.59 19.62 -15.03
C ARG A 249 -2.11 19.58 -14.66
N ALA A 250 -1.72 20.09 -13.49
CA ALA A 250 -0.36 20.08 -12.99
C ALA A 250 0.11 18.63 -12.74
N ILE A 251 -0.69 17.82 -12.04
CA ILE A 251 -0.39 16.40 -11.81
C ILE A 251 -0.21 15.64 -13.14
N ARG A 252 -1.01 15.97 -14.16
CA ARG A 252 -0.87 15.38 -15.52
C ARG A 252 0.39 15.83 -16.27
N ARG A 253 0.92 17.02 -15.98
CA ARG A 253 2.16 17.53 -16.60
C ARG A 253 3.40 16.85 -16.02
N GLU A 254 3.34 16.43 -14.76
CA GLU A 254 4.44 15.76 -14.03
C GLU A 254 4.56 14.26 -14.34
N GLY A 255 3.74 13.74 -15.26
CA GLY A 255 3.79 12.37 -15.74
C GLY A 255 2.41 11.73 -15.82
N PRO A 256 2.33 10.49 -16.32
CA PRO A 256 1.07 9.77 -16.41
C PRO A 256 0.42 9.61 -15.02
N LEU A 257 -0.89 9.79 -14.97
CA LEU A 257 -1.72 9.43 -13.82
C LEU A 257 -1.87 7.90 -13.82
N PRO A 258 -1.78 7.22 -12.66
CA PRO A 258 -2.33 5.89 -12.47
C PRO A 258 -3.79 5.97 -12.89
N ALA A 259 -4.27 4.97 -13.61
CA ALA A 259 -5.62 5.00 -14.13
C ALA A 259 -6.71 4.76 -13.06
N TRP A 260 -6.31 4.61 -11.79
CA TRP A 260 -7.18 4.72 -10.61
C TRP A 260 -7.83 6.11 -10.53
N ARG A 261 -9.13 6.17 -10.80
CA ARG A 261 -9.93 7.40 -10.79
C ARG A 261 -10.07 7.97 -9.39
N SER A 262 -10.12 7.11 -8.37
CA SER A 262 -10.29 7.52 -6.98
C SER A 262 -9.12 8.34 -6.46
N LEU A 263 -7.89 8.11 -6.94
CA LEU A 263 -6.70 8.86 -6.55
C LEU A 263 -6.79 10.34 -6.90
N MET A 264 -7.65 10.73 -7.85
CA MET A 264 -7.94 12.15 -8.15
C MET A 264 -8.64 12.88 -7.00
N ARG A 265 -9.07 12.16 -5.96
CA ARG A 265 -9.66 12.71 -4.74
C ARG A 265 -8.61 12.99 -3.66
N LEU A 266 -7.35 12.62 -3.89
CA LEU A 266 -6.26 12.94 -2.97
C LEU A 266 -5.88 14.42 -3.09
N PRO A 267 -5.61 15.12 -1.97
CA PRO A 267 -4.98 16.43 -1.98
C PRO A 267 -3.66 16.41 -2.76
N PRO A 268 -3.30 17.48 -3.48
CA PRO A 268 -2.04 17.56 -4.25
C PRO A 268 -0.79 17.19 -3.45
N ARG A 269 -0.69 17.67 -2.19
CA ARG A 269 0.42 17.34 -1.28
C ARG A 269 0.60 15.83 -1.04
N GLN A 270 -0.50 15.07 -1.00
CA GLN A 270 -0.43 13.62 -0.79
C GLN A 270 0.02 12.91 -2.08
N VAL A 271 -0.43 13.39 -3.25
CA VAL A 271 0.04 12.89 -4.54
C VAL A 271 1.55 13.12 -4.69
N GLU A 272 2.04 14.32 -4.35
CA GLU A 272 3.46 14.65 -4.36
C GLU A 272 4.25 13.76 -3.39
N ALA A 273 3.73 13.54 -2.18
CA ALA A 273 4.35 12.63 -1.21
C ALA A 273 4.47 11.19 -1.75
N LEU A 274 3.42 10.66 -2.39
CA LEU A 274 3.43 9.33 -3.01
C LEU A 274 4.45 9.23 -4.16
N ARG A 275 4.60 10.29 -4.95
CA ARG A 275 5.58 10.37 -6.05
C ARG A 275 7.02 10.47 -5.54
N ALA A 276 7.22 11.17 -4.43
CA ALA A 276 8.55 11.38 -3.85
C ALA A 276 9.03 10.23 -2.96
N THR A 277 8.11 9.38 -2.45
CA THR A 277 8.45 8.33 -1.48
C THR A 277 8.87 7.04 -2.20
N PRO A 278 10.17 6.64 -2.12
CA PRO A 278 10.62 5.38 -2.68
C PRO A 278 10.12 4.19 -1.83
N VAL A 279 9.76 3.11 -2.50
CA VAL A 279 9.38 1.84 -1.89
C VAL A 279 10.63 1.13 -1.38
N THR A 280 10.55 0.69 -0.13
CA THR A 280 11.63 0.05 0.63
C THR A 280 11.02 -1.05 1.51
N ALA A 281 11.86 -1.85 2.18
CA ALA A 281 11.39 -2.90 3.10
C ALA A 281 10.48 -2.39 4.23
N ALA A 282 10.58 -1.11 4.63
CA ALA A 282 9.70 -0.53 5.64
C ALA A 282 8.22 -0.47 5.19
N HIS A 283 7.98 -0.50 3.88
CA HIS A 283 6.65 -0.44 3.31
C HIS A 283 6.01 -1.83 3.11
N GLU A 284 6.74 -2.94 3.31
CA GLU A 284 6.25 -4.29 3.03
C GLU A 284 4.93 -4.60 3.75
N ALA A 285 4.82 -4.22 5.03
CA ALA A 285 3.60 -4.42 5.81
C ALA A 285 2.41 -3.63 5.25
N ALA A 286 2.62 -2.38 4.82
CA ALA A 286 1.57 -1.58 4.20
C ALA A 286 1.19 -2.14 2.83
N LEU A 287 2.17 -2.61 2.04
CA LEU A 287 1.94 -3.21 0.73
C LEU A 287 1.11 -4.49 0.79
N ARG A 288 1.11 -5.24 1.91
CA ARG A 288 0.18 -6.36 2.10
C ARG A 288 -1.28 -5.92 2.05
N ALA A 289 -1.60 -4.73 2.57
CA ALA A 289 -2.96 -4.19 2.60
C ALA A 289 -3.42 -3.55 1.28
N LEU A 290 -2.50 -3.23 0.37
CA LEU A 290 -2.83 -2.70 -0.97
C LEU A 290 -3.59 -3.77 -1.78
N PRO A 291 -4.76 -3.49 -2.38
CA PRO A 291 -5.38 -4.42 -3.32
C PRO A 291 -4.46 -4.77 -4.49
N LYS A 292 -4.30 -6.07 -4.78
CA LYS A 292 -3.43 -6.58 -5.85
C LYS A 292 -4.15 -7.57 -6.75
N ALA A 293 -3.78 -7.58 -8.03
CA ALA A 293 -4.06 -8.66 -8.97
C ALA A 293 -2.79 -9.47 -9.21
N GLU A 294 -2.87 -10.79 -9.10
CA GLU A 294 -1.76 -11.71 -9.36
C GLU A 294 -2.04 -12.49 -10.66
N LEU A 295 -1.26 -12.22 -11.70
CA LEU A 295 -1.48 -12.75 -13.06
C LEU A 295 -0.52 -13.87 -13.45
N HIS A 296 0.54 -14.09 -12.66
CA HIS A 296 1.54 -15.12 -12.92
C HIS A 296 1.94 -15.78 -11.61
N CYS A 297 1.16 -16.80 -11.24
CA CYS A 297 1.42 -17.66 -10.10
C CYS A 297 1.12 -19.11 -10.47
N HIS A 298 2.09 -20.00 -10.31
CA HIS A 298 1.93 -21.42 -10.61
C HIS A 298 1.46 -22.18 -9.38
N VAL A 299 0.40 -22.96 -9.54
CA VAL A 299 -0.13 -23.79 -8.45
C VAL A 299 0.96 -24.66 -7.84
N GLY A 300 1.83 -25.24 -8.68
CA GLY A 300 2.88 -26.15 -8.24
C GLY A 300 3.95 -25.52 -7.35
N GLY A 301 4.10 -24.20 -7.33
CA GLY A 301 5.12 -23.51 -6.54
C GLY A 301 4.58 -22.45 -5.58
N CYS A 302 3.26 -22.39 -5.38
CA CYS A 302 2.65 -21.30 -4.62
C CYS A 302 2.63 -21.51 -3.09
N LEU A 303 2.68 -22.74 -2.61
CA LEU A 303 2.59 -23.04 -1.18
C LEU A 303 3.96 -23.04 -0.49
N ASP A 304 4.07 -22.35 0.64
CA ASP A 304 5.21 -22.50 1.54
C ASP A 304 5.22 -23.88 2.24
N VAL A 305 6.31 -24.20 2.94
CA VAL A 305 6.47 -25.50 3.61
C VAL A 305 5.37 -25.76 4.64
N THR A 306 4.90 -24.74 5.35
CA THR A 306 3.85 -24.88 6.36
C THR A 306 2.53 -25.28 5.71
N ALA A 307 2.15 -24.61 4.62
CA ALA A 307 0.98 -24.93 3.82
C ALA A 307 1.09 -26.31 3.14
N GLN A 308 2.26 -26.66 2.61
CA GLN A 308 2.52 -28.00 2.05
C GLN A 308 2.29 -29.11 3.10
N ARG A 309 2.70 -28.87 4.36
CA ARG A 309 2.48 -29.81 5.46
C ARG A 309 1.00 -29.97 5.82
N ALA A 310 0.23 -28.90 5.81
CA ALA A 310 -1.22 -29.00 6.01
C ALA A 310 -1.88 -29.86 4.91
N VAL A 311 -1.47 -29.69 3.65
CA VAL A 311 -1.92 -30.56 2.54
C VAL A 311 -1.49 -32.01 2.77
N ALA A 312 -0.26 -32.22 3.25
CA ALA A 312 0.24 -33.55 3.58
C ALA A 312 -0.59 -34.23 4.68
N ASP A 313 -1.02 -33.50 5.71
CA ASP A 313 -1.91 -34.02 6.75
C ASP A 313 -3.26 -34.47 6.14
N ALA A 314 -3.87 -33.66 5.28
CA ALA A 314 -5.12 -34.01 4.61
C ALA A 314 -4.99 -35.28 3.74
N ILE A 315 -3.88 -35.41 2.98
CA ILE A 315 -3.59 -36.61 2.19
C ILE A 315 -3.42 -37.83 3.11
N TRP A 316 -2.62 -37.68 4.17
CA TRP A 316 -2.32 -38.77 5.08
C TRP A 316 -3.57 -39.26 5.79
N ASP A 317 -4.42 -38.36 6.26
CA ASP A 317 -5.66 -38.68 6.97
C ASP A 317 -6.67 -39.40 6.06
N ALA A 318 -6.72 -39.05 4.77
CA ALA A 318 -7.55 -39.72 3.78
C ALA A 318 -7.00 -41.08 3.30
N ALA A 319 -5.69 -41.32 3.43
CA ALA A 319 -5.06 -42.55 2.98
C ALA A 319 -5.45 -43.76 3.86
N THR A 320 -5.70 -44.90 3.22
CA THR A 320 -5.94 -46.19 3.87
C THR A 320 -4.70 -46.69 4.60
N ALA A 321 -4.88 -47.62 5.55
CA ALA A 321 -3.76 -48.23 6.27
C ALA A 321 -2.71 -48.85 5.34
N ARG A 322 -3.16 -49.55 4.28
CA ARG A 322 -2.28 -50.16 3.27
C ARG A 322 -1.53 -49.12 2.44
N GLU A 323 -2.18 -48.03 2.05
CA GLU A 323 -1.50 -46.93 1.34
C GLU A 323 -0.45 -46.26 2.23
N ARG A 324 -0.75 -46.03 3.52
CA ARG A 324 0.20 -45.45 4.49
C ARG A 324 1.41 -46.34 4.74
N GLU A 325 1.21 -47.66 4.83
CA GLU A 325 2.28 -48.64 4.98
C GLU A 325 3.23 -48.60 3.78
N ARG A 326 2.71 -48.82 2.56
CA ARG A 326 3.48 -48.77 1.31
C ARG A 326 4.16 -47.42 1.09
N ALA A 327 3.47 -46.32 1.43
CA ALA A 327 4.02 -44.97 1.33
C ALA A 327 5.16 -44.73 2.32
N SER A 328 5.07 -45.31 3.51
CA SER A 328 6.13 -45.23 4.52
C SER A 328 7.39 -45.96 4.06
N GLU A 329 7.24 -47.18 3.55
CA GLU A 329 8.36 -47.93 2.97
C GLU A 329 9.04 -47.15 1.85
N ARG A 330 8.25 -46.52 0.96
CA ARG A 330 8.78 -45.72 -0.14
C ARG A 330 9.48 -44.43 0.31
N ALA A 331 8.95 -43.76 1.34
CA ALA A 331 9.51 -42.52 1.87
C ALA A 331 10.72 -42.74 2.80
N GLU A 332 10.91 -43.97 3.31
CA GLU A 332 11.90 -44.30 4.32
C GLU A 332 13.34 -43.88 3.96
N PRO A 333 13.83 -44.03 2.71
CA PRO A 333 15.17 -43.57 2.36
C PRO A 333 15.40 -42.08 2.63
N LEU A 334 14.39 -41.23 2.36
CA LEU A 334 14.47 -39.78 2.56
C LEU A 334 14.30 -39.38 4.02
N VAL A 335 13.40 -40.06 4.74
CA VAL A 335 13.15 -39.81 6.17
C VAL A 335 14.35 -40.25 7.01
N ALA A 336 14.91 -41.41 6.72
CA ALA A 336 16.05 -41.94 7.45
C ALA A 336 17.34 -41.15 7.15
N ALA A 337 17.51 -40.60 5.94
CA ALA A 337 18.61 -39.70 5.62
C ALA A 337 18.63 -38.46 6.54
N VAL A 338 17.45 -37.87 6.78
CA VAL A 338 17.32 -36.73 7.73
C VAL A 338 17.72 -37.15 9.14
N ALA A 339 17.23 -38.30 9.62
CA ALA A 339 17.58 -38.79 10.95
C ALA A 339 19.09 -39.07 11.14
N ARG A 340 19.79 -39.40 10.04
CA ARG A 340 21.25 -39.59 10.01
C ARG A 340 22.04 -38.30 9.75
N GLY A 341 21.39 -37.19 9.45
CA GLY A 341 22.05 -35.93 9.04
C GLY A 341 22.68 -35.99 7.64
N GLU A 342 22.24 -36.90 6.77
CA GLU A 342 22.76 -37.09 5.41
C GLU A 342 21.99 -36.24 4.39
N PRO A 343 22.63 -35.75 3.30
CA PRO A 343 21.95 -35.10 2.16
C PRO A 343 20.89 -36.01 1.52
N TRP A 344 19.82 -35.41 0.98
CA TRP A 344 18.96 -36.13 0.05
C TRP A 344 19.72 -36.36 -1.26
N PRO A 345 19.49 -37.48 -1.95
CA PRO A 345 20.06 -37.70 -3.28
C PRO A 345 19.53 -36.66 -4.26
N ASP A 346 20.33 -36.25 -5.24
CA ASP A 346 19.94 -35.22 -6.23
C ASP A 346 18.67 -35.60 -7.01
N ASP A 347 18.42 -36.89 -7.21
CA ASP A 347 17.26 -37.42 -7.90
C ASP A 347 16.15 -37.88 -6.94
N TRP A 348 16.11 -37.41 -5.68
CA TRP A 348 15.11 -37.81 -4.68
C TRP A 348 13.64 -37.85 -5.16
N PRO A 349 13.16 -37.06 -6.15
CA PRO A 349 11.79 -37.24 -6.64
C PRO A 349 11.56 -38.60 -7.33
N SER A 350 12.61 -39.25 -7.86
CA SER A 350 12.54 -40.61 -8.41
C SER A 350 12.14 -41.64 -7.35
N VAL A 351 12.66 -41.49 -6.12
CA VAL A 351 12.36 -42.33 -4.95
C VAL A 351 10.86 -42.29 -4.64
N LEU A 352 10.25 -41.11 -4.70
CA LEU A 352 8.82 -40.93 -4.43
C LEU A 352 7.92 -41.39 -5.59
N ARG A 353 8.37 -41.22 -6.84
CA ARG A 353 7.63 -41.67 -8.04
C ARG A 353 7.39 -43.18 -8.03
N GLY A 354 8.41 -43.97 -7.72
CA GLY A 354 8.34 -45.44 -7.75
C GLY A 354 8.01 -46.00 -9.14
N ASP A 355 7.46 -47.21 -9.20
CA ASP A 355 7.14 -47.90 -10.45
C ASP A 355 5.93 -47.27 -11.16
N ALA A 356 6.13 -46.82 -12.40
CA ALA A 356 5.09 -46.22 -13.23
C ALA A 356 4.04 -47.24 -13.72
N ALA A 357 4.34 -48.55 -13.66
CA ALA A 357 3.40 -49.62 -14.00
C ALA A 357 2.37 -49.90 -12.89
N ASP A 358 2.58 -49.36 -11.68
CA ASP A 358 1.64 -49.50 -10.57
C ASP A 358 0.36 -48.68 -10.85
N PRO A 359 -0.84 -49.30 -10.90
CA PRO A 359 -2.10 -48.59 -11.09
C PRO A 359 -2.34 -47.47 -10.06
N ASP A 360 -1.76 -47.60 -8.86
CA ASP A 360 -1.87 -46.63 -7.77
C ASP A 360 -0.67 -45.68 -7.69
N ALA A 361 0.25 -45.70 -8.66
CA ALA A 361 1.54 -44.99 -8.59
C ALA A 361 1.41 -43.52 -8.20
N ARG A 362 0.45 -42.79 -8.79
CA ARG A 362 0.22 -41.36 -8.49
C ARG A 362 -0.24 -41.15 -7.06
N ARG A 363 -1.21 -41.96 -6.61
CA ARG A 363 -1.76 -41.85 -5.27
C ARG A 363 -0.72 -42.23 -4.22
N LEU A 364 0.02 -43.30 -4.46
CA LEU A 364 1.10 -43.75 -3.60
C LEU A 364 2.26 -42.74 -3.53
N ARG A 365 2.63 -42.12 -4.66
CA ARG A 365 3.59 -41.01 -4.70
C ARG A 365 3.16 -39.84 -3.84
N ALA A 366 1.88 -39.44 -3.94
CA ALA A 366 1.33 -38.35 -3.15
C ALA A 366 1.36 -38.67 -1.64
N THR A 367 0.94 -39.87 -1.25
CA THR A 367 0.98 -40.31 0.16
C THR A 367 2.41 -40.45 0.69
N ALA A 368 3.36 -40.91 -0.13
CA ALA A 368 4.77 -40.97 0.24
C ALA A 368 5.38 -39.56 0.40
N SER A 369 5.01 -38.64 -0.48
CA SER A 369 5.39 -37.22 -0.37
C SER A 369 4.84 -36.60 0.91
N ALA A 370 3.56 -36.88 1.23
CA ALA A 370 2.95 -36.47 2.48
C ALA A 370 3.66 -37.06 3.71
N ARG A 371 4.09 -38.32 3.65
CA ARG A 371 4.89 -38.95 4.71
C ARG A 371 6.20 -38.22 4.99
N VAL A 372 6.91 -37.79 3.95
CA VAL A 372 8.16 -37.02 4.07
C VAL A 372 7.87 -35.67 4.73
N LEU A 373 6.91 -34.91 4.20
CA LEU A 373 6.53 -33.58 4.71
C LEU A 373 6.09 -33.61 6.17
N ARG A 374 5.43 -34.69 6.61
CA ARG A 374 4.98 -34.84 8.00
C ARG A 374 6.08 -35.26 8.97
N ALA A 375 7.06 -36.03 8.52
CA ALA A 375 8.15 -36.49 9.39
C ALA A 375 9.29 -35.49 9.56
N VAL A 376 9.51 -34.64 8.57
CA VAL A 376 10.64 -33.70 8.57
C VAL A 376 10.17 -32.36 9.12
N GLY A 377 11.00 -31.72 9.96
CA GLY A 377 10.74 -30.38 10.49
C GLY A 377 10.62 -29.34 9.38
N ALA A 378 9.87 -28.25 9.61
CA ALA A 378 9.65 -27.23 8.57
C ALA A 378 10.96 -26.54 8.14
N ASP A 379 11.81 -26.21 9.13
CA ASP A 379 13.12 -25.60 8.85
C ASP A 379 14.02 -26.56 8.07
N GLU A 380 14.08 -27.82 8.50
CA GLU A 380 14.85 -28.86 7.79
C GLU A 380 14.33 -29.08 6.36
N LEU A 381 13.01 -29.11 6.15
CA LEU A 381 12.43 -29.17 4.80
C LEU A 381 12.83 -27.97 3.95
N ALA A 382 12.83 -26.76 4.52
CA ALA A 382 13.24 -25.56 3.81
C ALA A 382 14.72 -25.65 3.36
N VAL A 383 15.60 -26.15 4.22
CA VAL A 383 17.01 -26.40 3.88
C VAL A 383 17.14 -27.46 2.78
N ARG A 384 16.40 -28.57 2.87
CA ARG A 384 16.49 -29.66 1.89
C ARG A 384 15.94 -29.29 0.51
N LEU A 385 14.86 -28.52 0.47
CA LEU A 385 14.18 -28.13 -0.76
C LEU A 385 14.81 -26.91 -1.42
N TYR A 386 15.26 -25.94 -0.61
CA TYR A 386 15.67 -24.63 -1.10
C TYR A 386 17.14 -24.30 -0.81
N GLY A 387 17.80 -25.04 0.09
CA GLY A 387 19.16 -24.75 0.55
C GLY A 387 19.25 -23.56 1.51
N ASP A 388 20.43 -23.40 2.10
CA ASP A 388 20.74 -22.35 3.11
C ASP A 388 21.10 -20.99 2.50
N GLY A 389 21.29 -20.93 1.18
CA GLY A 389 21.76 -19.75 0.46
C GLY A 389 20.66 -18.97 -0.28
N GLU A 390 21.02 -17.78 -0.74
CA GLU A 390 20.27 -17.03 -1.74
C GLU A 390 20.61 -17.58 -3.13
N TRP A 391 19.59 -18.04 -3.86
CA TRP A 391 19.76 -18.45 -5.25
C TRP A 391 20.04 -17.25 -6.14
N VAL A 392 21.02 -17.41 -7.03
CA VAL A 392 21.39 -16.42 -8.06
C VAL A 392 21.81 -17.18 -9.30
N ALA A 393 21.25 -16.83 -10.46
CA ALA A 393 21.65 -17.38 -11.76
C ALA A 393 21.65 -18.91 -11.86
N LEU A 394 20.66 -19.61 -11.27
CA LEU A 394 20.57 -21.07 -11.27
C LEU A 394 20.70 -21.70 -12.67
N GLN A 395 20.28 -20.99 -13.73
CA GLN A 395 20.42 -21.47 -15.11
C GLN A 395 21.86 -21.53 -15.59
N GLN A 396 22.74 -20.64 -15.11
CA GLN A 396 24.15 -20.61 -15.51
C GLN A 396 24.99 -21.64 -14.75
N GLU A 397 24.49 -22.13 -13.62
CA GLU A 397 25.15 -23.09 -12.75
C GLU A 397 24.65 -24.54 -12.96
N ASP A 398 23.89 -24.81 -14.03
CA ASP A 398 23.20 -26.09 -14.30
C ASP A 398 22.33 -26.58 -13.10
N ALA A 399 21.90 -25.66 -12.24
CA ALA A 399 21.19 -25.93 -10.99
C ALA A 399 19.66 -25.72 -11.10
N PHE A 400 19.15 -25.37 -12.30
CA PHE A 400 17.72 -25.15 -12.54
C PHE A 400 16.85 -26.37 -12.17
N ALA A 401 17.40 -27.58 -12.30
CA ALA A 401 16.70 -28.79 -11.87
C ALA A 401 16.31 -28.75 -10.37
N THR A 402 17.07 -28.08 -9.51
CA THR A 402 16.70 -27.88 -8.09
C THR A 402 15.38 -27.13 -7.94
N TYR A 403 15.18 -26.08 -8.74
CA TYR A 403 13.95 -25.31 -8.76
C TYR A 403 12.76 -26.17 -9.20
N GLU A 404 12.91 -26.94 -10.28
CA GLU A 404 11.87 -27.84 -10.78
C GLU A 404 11.52 -28.95 -9.78
N ARG A 405 12.51 -29.52 -9.08
CA ARG A 405 12.30 -30.59 -8.08
C ARG A 405 11.44 -30.14 -6.91
N ALA A 406 11.63 -28.91 -6.43
CA ALA A 406 10.79 -28.35 -5.38
C ALA A 406 9.33 -28.25 -5.84
N GLY A 407 9.09 -27.71 -7.04
CA GLY A 407 7.75 -27.61 -7.64
C GLY A 407 7.11 -28.96 -7.96
N ASP A 408 7.92 -29.98 -8.27
CA ASP A 408 7.44 -31.34 -8.52
C ASP A 408 6.79 -31.95 -7.25
N LEU A 409 7.37 -31.70 -6.08
CA LEU A 409 6.81 -32.13 -4.80
C LEU A 409 5.53 -31.37 -4.45
N SER A 410 5.58 -30.05 -4.41
CA SER A 410 4.42 -29.23 -4.02
C SER A 410 3.28 -29.25 -5.04
N GLY A 411 3.59 -29.49 -6.32
CA GLY A 411 2.62 -29.61 -7.41
C GLY A 411 2.26 -31.05 -7.74
N SER A 412 3.00 -31.64 -8.68
CA SER A 412 2.59 -32.89 -9.34
C SER A 412 2.55 -34.11 -8.42
N ALA A 413 3.32 -34.11 -7.33
CA ALA A 413 3.28 -35.16 -6.33
C ALA A 413 2.06 -35.02 -5.41
N LEU A 414 1.89 -33.90 -4.69
CA LEU A 414 0.78 -33.74 -3.74
C LEU A 414 -0.59 -33.73 -4.42
N LEU A 415 -0.75 -33.01 -5.54
CA LEU A 415 -2.03 -32.91 -6.27
C LEU A 415 -2.41 -34.23 -6.98
N GLY A 416 -1.53 -35.23 -6.96
CA GLY A 416 -1.84 -36.60 -7.40
C GLY A 416 -2.85 -37.33 -6.50
N HIS A 417 -3.12 -36.83 -5.29
CA HIS A 417 -4.15 -37.37 -4.40
C HIS A 417 -5.40 -36.47 -4.37
N PRO A 418 -6.63 -37.00 -4.54
CA PRO A 418 -7.85 -36.17 -4.51
C PRO A 418 -8.01 -35.35 -3.23
N ALA A 419 -7.73 -35.93 -2.06
CA ALA A 419 -7.82 -35.23 -0.78
C ALA A 419 -6.90 -34.01 -0.64
N ALA A 420 -5.92 -33.82 -1.53
CA ALA A 420 -5.06 -32.64 -1.51
C ALA A 420 -5.82 -31.37 -1.91
N VAL A 421 -6.72 -31.46 -2.89
CA VAL A 421 -7.27 -30.29 -3.61
C VAL A 421 -7.96 -29.30 -2.68
N GLY A 422 -8.87 -29.78 -1.82
CA GLY A 422 -9.59 -28.93 -0.88
C GLY A 422 -8.70 -28.22 0.16
N GLU A 423 -7.67 -28.87 0.71
CA GLU A 423 -6.72 -28.18 1.61
C GLU A 423 -5.83 -27.22 0.82
N TYR A 424 -5.39 -27.62 -0.38
CA TYR A 424 -4.58 -26.78 -1.26
C TYR A 424 -5.27 -25.44 -1.53
N GLY A 425 -6.53 -25.48 -1.93
CA GLY A 425 -7.32 -24.29 -2.19
C GLY A 425 -7.51 -23.42 -0.95
N ARG A 426 -7.74 -24.02 0.23
CA ARG A 426 -7.84 -23.27 1.49
C ARG A 426 -6.55 -22.57 1.87
N GLN A 427 -5.38 -23.17 1.60
CA GLN A 427 -4.10 -22.52 1.84
C GLN A 427 -3.88 -21.33 0.89
N ILE A 428 -4.20 -21.50 -0.41
CA ILE A 428 -4.15 -20.40 -1.39
C ILE A 428 -5.09 -19.26 -0.98
N GLY A 429 -6.34 -19.55 -0.60
CA GLY A 429 -7.29 -18.51 -0.20
C GLY A 429 -6.84 -17.75 1.06
N ARG A 430 -6.24 -18.43 2.03
CA ARG A 430 -5.61 -17.77 3.20
C ARG A 430 -4.44 -16.87 2.80
N TRP A 431 -3.59 -17.34 1.89
CA TRP A 431 -2.48 -16.55 1.34
C TRP A 431 -2.98 -15.30 0.60
N MET A 432 -4.01 -15.44 -0.25
CA MET A 432 -4.63 -14.32 -0.95
C MET A 432 -5.15 -13.25 0.03
N ALA A 433 -5.88 -13.68 1.06
CA ALA A 433 -6.41 -12.77 2.08
C ALA A 433 -5.29 -12.05 2.85
N ALA A 434 -4.25 -12.79 3.27
CA ALA A 434 -3.13 -12.25 4.03
C ALA A 434 -2.27 -11.25 3.23
N GLU A 435 -2.17 -11.46 1.92
CA GLU A 435 -1.38 -10.63 1.01
C GLU A 435 -2.24 -9.64 0.22
N GLY A 436 -3.52 -9.42 0.56
CA GLY A 436 -4.36 -8.42 -0.10
C GLY A 436 -4.60 -8.66 -1.60
N VAL A 437 -4.52 -9.92 -2.04
CA VAL A 437 -4.80 -10.32 -3.42
C VAL A 437 -6.31 -10.37 -3.60
N ARG A 438 -6.85 -9.53 -4.49
CA ARG A 438 -8.28 -9.46 -4.81
C ARG A 438 -8.64 -10.27 -6.05
N TYR A 439 -7.67 -10.51 -6.92
CA TYR A 439 -7.85 -11.32 -8.11
C TYR A 439 -6.60 -12.16 -8.38
N LEU A 440 -6.79 -13.46 -8.66
CA LEU A 440 -5.74 -14.41 -8.94
C LEU A 440 -6.03 -15.18 -10.23
N GLU A 441 -5.09 -15.15 -11.17
CA GLU A 441 -5.01 -16.10 -12.29
C GLU A 441 -4.01 -17.19 -11.96
N LEU A 442 -4.52 -18.29 -11.40
CA LEU A 442 -3.70 -19.42 -10.97
C LEU A 442 -3.38 -20.31 -12.17
N ARG A 443 -2.09 -20.48 -12.45
CA ARG A 443 -1.59 -21.30 -13.56
C ARG A 443 -1.45 -22.74 -13.13
N CYS A 444 -1.97 -23.68 -13.93
CA CYS A 444 -1.87 -25.10 -13.59
C CYS A 444 -1.93 -26.03 -14.81
N SER A 445 -1.53 -27.29 -14.61
CA SER A 445 -1.55 -28.34 -15.61
C SER A 445 -2.29 -29.57 -15.08
N PRO A 446 -3.64 -29.61 -15.03
CA PRO A 446 -4.41 -30.72 -14.47
C PRO A 446 -4.00 -32.10 -15.03
N HIS A 447 -3.66 -32.15 -16.32
CA HIS A 447 -3.18 -33.36 -16.99
C HIS A 447 -1.90 -33.95 -16.37
N LYS A 448 -1.01 -33.12 -15.79
CA LYS A 448 0.18 -33.58 -15.04
C LYS A 448 -0.18 -34.23 -13.70
N TYR A 449 -1.35 -33.90 -13.15
CA TYR A 449 -1.89 -34.50 -11.93
C TYR A 449 -2.72 -35.75 -12.22
N GLY A 450 -2.84 -36.14 -13.49
CA GLY A 450 -3.68 -37.26 -13.94
C GLY A 450 -5.16 -36.91 -14.08
N ARG A 451 -5.50 -35.62 -14.15
CA ARG A 451 -6.87 -35.12 -14.34
C ARG A 451 -7.07 -34.72 -15.79
N ARG A 452 -7.99 -35.40 -16.49
CA ARG A 452 -8.38 -35.08 -17.86
C ARG A 452 -9.89 -35.10 -18.04
N GLY A 453 -10.40 -34.37 -19.01
CA GLY A 453 -11.83 -34.24 -19.33
C GLY A 453 -12.64 -33.80 -18.11
N GLU A 454 -13.68 -34.55 -17.75
CA GLU A 454 -14.52 -34.25 -16.59
C GLU A 454 -13.72 -34.19 -15.28
N ALA A 455 -12.70 -35.04 -15.11
CA ALA A 455 -11.87 -35.02 -13.90
C ALA A 455 -11.04 -33.73 -13.77
N ALA A 456 -10.70 -33.07 -14.90
CA ALA A 456 -10.06 -31.76 -14.87
C ALA A 456 -11.05 -30.67 -14.49
N ARG A 457 -12.29 -30.76 -14.98
CA ARG A 457 -13.39 -29.86 -14.58
C ARG A 457 -13.69 -29.95 -13.09
N GLU A 458 -13.85 -31.16 -12.56
CA GLU A 458 -14.05 -31.40 -11.12
C GLU A 458 -12.90 -30.81 -10.30
N PHE A 459 -11.65 -30.99 -10.75
CA PHE A 459 -10.48 -30.40 -10.10
C PHE A 459 -10.58 -28.87 -10.01
N PHE A 460 -10.94 -28.19 -11.11
CA PHE A 460 -11.10 -26.74 -11.12
C PHE A 460 -12.24 -26.26 -10.23
N ASP A 461 -13.38 -26.95 -10.26
CA ASP A 461 -14.55 -26.60 -9.45
C ASP A 461 -14.26 -26.78 -7.95
N GLU A 462 -13.63 -27.89 -7.56
CA GLU A 462 -13.23 -28.14 -6.18
C GLU A 462 -12.19 -27.12 -5.69
N LEU A 463 -11.15 -26.86 -6.50
CA LEU A 463 -10.10 -25.91 -6.13
C LEU A 463 -10.66 -24.48 -6.04
N HIS A 464 -11.50 -24.07 -6.99
CA HIS A 464 -12.18 -22.77 -6.95
C HIS A 464 -13.03 -22.62 -5.70
N ALA A 465 -13.88 -23.61 -5.38
CA ALA A 465 -14.74 -23.56 -4.21
C ALA A 465 -13.92 -23.48 -2.91
N ALA A 466 -12.84 -24.24 -2.81
CA ALA A 466 -11.95 -24.23 -1.65
C ALA A 466 -11.21 -22.89 -1.47
N ILE A 467 -10.77 -22.27 -2.56
CA ILE A 467 -10.14 -20.94 -2.53
C ILE A 467 -11.17 -19.88 -2.14
N ALA A 468 -12.30 -19.82 -2.84
CA ALA A 468 -13.35 -18.83 -2.60
C ALA A 468 -13.87 -18.88 -1.15
N GLY A 469 -14.05 -20.10 -0.60
CA GLY A 469 -14.46 -20.27 0.79
C GLY A 469 -13.47 -19.74 1.84
N ALA A 470 -12.18 -19.62 1.49
CA ALA A 470 -11.13 -19.11 2.38
C ALA A 470 -10.73 -17.65 2.10
N ALA A 471 -10.85 -17.18 0.86
CA ALA A 471 -10.38 -15.87 0.41
C ALA A 471 -11.42 -14.73 0.60
N GLY A 472 -12.66 -15.05 0.94
CA GLY A 472 -13.73 -14.07 1.14
C GLY A 472 -14.21 -13.45 -0.18
N ALA A 473 -14.08 -12.13 -0.32
CA ALA A 473 -14.52 -11.39 -1.50
C ALA A 473 -13.53 -11.43 -2.68
N ALA A 474 -12.36 -12.08 -2.52
CA ALA A 474 -11.38 -12.19 -3.58
C ALA A 474 -11.78 -13.25 -4.62
N ASP A 475 -11.38 -13.01 -5.87
CA ASP A 475 -11.77 -13.82 -7.02
C ASP A 475 -10.60 -14.62 -7.60
N VAL A 476 -10.87 -15.81 -8.12
CA VAL A 476 -9.86 -16.70 -8.72
C VAL A 476 -10.34 -17.29 -10.04
N ARG A 477 -9.44 -17.27 -11.02
CA ARG A 477 -9.57 -17.90 -12.33
C ARG A 477 -8.34 -18.76 -12.60
N PHE A 478 -8.46 -19.65 -13.58
CA PHE A 478 -7.37 -20.54 -13.95
C PHE A 478 -6.86 -20.24 -15.35
N VAL A 479 -5.54 -20.39 -15.50
CA VAL A 479 -4.86 -20.40 -16.78
C VAL A 479 -4.26 -21.80 -16.96
N TRP A 480 -4.66 -22.49 -18.03
CA TRP A 480 -4.18 -23.85 -18.27
C TRP A 480 -2.84 -23.81 -19.01
N ILE A 481 -1.79 -24.34 -18.36
CA ILE A 481 -0.44 -24.36 -18.91
C ILE A 481 -0.27 -25.54 -19.87
N ILE A 482 0.19 -25.23 -21.07
CA ILE A 482 0.73 -26.16 -22.07
C ILE A 482 2.25 -26.21 -21.88
N ASP A 483 2.79 -27.40 -21.64
CA ASP A 483 4.24 -27.60 -21.48
C ASP A 483 4.92 -27.67 -22.85
N ARG A 484 6.00 -26.90 -23.07
CA ARG A 484 6.83 -26.98 -24.28
C ARG A 484 7.33 -28.40 -24.59
N ARG A 485 7.46 -29.26 -23.57
CA ARG A 485 7.86 -30.68 -23.69
C ARG A 485 6.74 -31.58 -24.23
N ALA A 486 5.50 -31.10 -24.32
CA ALA A 486 4.36 -31.90 -24.77
C ALA A 486 4.47 -32.33 -26.24
N GLY A 487 5.22 -31.58 -27.07
CA GLY A 487 5.39 -31.87 -28.50
C GLY A 487 4.03 -32.08 -29.20
N ALA A 488 3.88 -33.22 -29.88
CA ALA A 488 2.66 -33.56 -30.61
C ALA A 488 1.39 -33.64 -29.73
N SER A 489 1.52 -33.84 -28.41
CA SER A 489 0.37 -33.88 -27.50
C SER A 489 -0.17 -32.49 -27.13
N ALA A 490 0.52 -31.40 -27.49
CA ALA A 490 0.09 -30.04 -27.18
C ALA A 490 -1.30 -29.73 -27.75
N ALA A 491 -1.60 -30.16 -28.98
CA ALA A 491 -2.89 -29.91 -29.63
C ALA A 491 -4.06 -30.57 -28.87
N GLU A 492 -3.85 -31.78 -28.34
CA GLU A 492 -4.85 -32.47 -27.53
C GLU A 492 -5.12 -31.71 -26.21
N VAL A 493 -4.06 -31.24 -25.55
CA VAL A 493 -4.20 -30.49 -24.28
C VAL A 493 -4.87 -29.14 -24.52
N VAL A 494 -4.57 -28.46 -25.63
CA VAL A 494 -5.25 -27.22 -26.03
C VAL A 494 -6.74 -27.48 -26.29
N ASP A 495 -7.10 -28.49 -27.08
CA ASP A 495 -8.51 -28.83 -27.35
C ASP A 495 -9.27 -29.15 -26.05
N GLU A 496 -8.64 -29.86 -25.13
CA GLU A 496 -9.20 -30.16 -23.81
C GLU A 496 -9.43 -28.89 -22.98
N ALA A 497 -8.45 -28.00 -22.93
CA ALA A 497 -8.52 -26.76 -22.16
C ALA A 497 -9.57 -25.77 -22.73
N VAL A 498 -9.71 -25.69 -24.05
CA VAL A 498 -10.68 -24.84 -24.74
C VAL A 498 -12.13 -25.26 -24.45
N ARG A 499 -12.37 -26.55 -24.19
CA ARG A 499 -13.71 -27.07 -23.81
C ARG A 499 -14.11 -26.75 -22.38
N MET A 500 -13.22 -26.19 -21.56
CA MET A 500 -13.53 -25.86 -20.18
C MET A 500 -14.43 -24.61 -20.08
N PRO A 501 -15.30 -24.53 -19.06
CA PRO A 501 -16.10 -23.33 -18.80
C PRO A 501 -15.22 -22.09 -18.62
N ARG A 502 -15.57 -21.00 -19.32
CA ARG A 502 -14.76 -19.76 -19.36
C ARG A 502 -14.84 -18.99 -18.04
N GLU A 503 -15.85 -19.26 -17.22
CA GLU A 503 -16.00 -18.78 -15.85
C GLU A 503 -15.00 -19.42 -14.88
N ARG A 504 -14.30 -20.48 -15.32
CA ARG A 504 -13.23 -21.15 -14.57
C ARG A 504 -11.88 -20.94 -15.25
N VAL A 505 -11.76 -21.39 -16.50
CA VAL A 505 -10.50 -21.36 -17.26
C VAL A 505 -10.53 -20.20 -18.25
N VAL A 506 -9.81 -19.12 -17.91
CA VAL A 506 -9.88 -17.85 -18.64
C VAL A 506 -8.84 -17.73 -19.74
N GLY A 507 -7.75 -18.48 -19.67
CA GLY A 507 -6.71 -18.42 -20.71
C GLY A 507 -5.82 -19.65 -20.73
N LEU A 508 -4.91 -19.68 -21.70
CA LEU A 508 -3.86 -20.67 -21.79
C LEU A 508 -2.49 -20.01 -21.58
N ASP A 509 -1.56 -20.80 -21.08
CA ASP A 509 -0.15 -20.44 -20.97
C ASP A 509 0.71 -21.42 -21.76
N LEU A 510 1.80 -20.95 -22.38
CA LEU A 510 2.88 -21.81 -22.88
C LEU A 510 4.10 -21.60 -22.01
N ALA A 511 4.48 -22.64 -21.26
CA ALA A 511 5.57 -22.57 -20.29
C ALA A 511 6.50 -23.79 -20.37
N GLY A 512 7.54 -23.76 -19.53
CA GLY A 512 8.62 -24.72 -19.54
C GLY A 512 9.83 -24.21 -20.31
N ASP A 513 10.85 -25.06 -20.43
CA ASP A 513 12.15 -24.75 -21.01
C ASP A 513 12.03 -24.20 -22.45
N GLU A 514 12.29 -22.89 -22.62
CA GLU A 514 12.24 -22.19 -23.92
C GLU A 514 13.20 -22.79 -24.95
N LEU A 515 14.27 -23.46 -24.51
CA LEU A 515 15.26 -24.09 -25.39
C LEU A 515 14.74 -25.35 -26.08
N ARG A 516 13.66 -25.96 -25.56
CA ARG A 516 13.18 -27.25 -26.08
C ARG A 516 12.28 -27.14 -27.30
N ALA A 517 11.49 -26.09 -27.38
CA ALA A 517 10.60 -25.84 -28.50
C ALA A 517 10.32 -24.34 -28.59
N ALA A 518 10.63 -23.74 -29.74
CA ALA A 518 10.27 -22.35 -29.98
C ALA A 518 8.74 -22.19 -30.01
N ALA A 519 8.23 -21.02 -29.62
CA ALA A 519 6.79 -20.79 -29.59
C ALA A 519 6.18 -21.05 -31.00
N SER A 520 6.84 -20.59 -32.06
CA SER A 520 6.38 -20.78 -33.44
C SER A 520 6.23 -22.25 -33.87
N GLU A 521 6.92 -23.19 -33.23
CA GLU A 521 6.79 -24.63 -33.54
C GLU A 521 5.49 -25.23 -33.02
N LEU A 522 4.88 -24.60 -32.01
CA LEU A 522 3.63 -25.02 -31.40
C LEU A 522 2.43 -24.19 -31.85
N ALA A 523 2.62 -23.19 -32.72
CA ALA A 523 1.56 -22.26 -33.13
C ALA A 523 0.33 -22.99 -33.69
N ASP A 524 0.52 -24.02 -34.52
CA ASP A 524 -0.58 -24.80 -35.10
C ASP A 524 -1.44 -25.51 -34.02
N ALA A 525 -0.81 -25.92 -32.91
CA ALA A 525 -1.52 -26.56 -31.80
C ALA A 525 -2.47 -25.59 -31.07
N PHE A 526 -2.23 -24.27 -31.15
CA PHE A 526 -3.05 -23.24 -30.54
C PHE A 526 -4.22 -22.77 -31.41
N GLY A 527 -4.36 -23.31 -32.64
CA GLY A 527 -5.47 -23.01 -33.55
C GLY A 527 -6.87 -23.04 -32.87
N PRO A 528 -7.23 -24.11 -32.13
CA PRO A 528 -8.51 -24.17 -31.41
C PRO A 528 -8.69 -23.06 -30.37
N ALA A 529 -7.61 -22.62 -29.71
CA ALA A 529 -7.67 -21.52 -28.74
C ALA A 529 -7.96 -20.19 -29.43
N HIS A 530 -7.37 -19.94 -30.60
CA HIS A 530 -7.66 -18.77 -31.42
C HIS A 530 -9.10 -18.77 -31.93
N GLU A 531 -9.60 -19.91 -32.42
CA GLU A 531 -11.00 -20.06 -32.86
C GLU A 531 -12.00 -19.80 -31.72
N ALA A 532 -11.64 -20.18 -30.49
CA ALA A 532 -12.44 -19.93 -29.30
C ALA A 532 -12.26 -18.53 -28.68
N CYS A 533 -11.45 -17.66 -29.30
CA CYS A 533 -11.08 -16.35 -28.76
C CYS A 533 -10.54 -16.45 -27.32
N MET A 534 -9.72 -17.46 -27.04
CA MET A 534 -9.15 -17.71 -25.74
C MET A 534 -7.90 -16.86 -25.52
N PRO A 535 -7.85 -16.02 -24.45
CA PRO A 535 -6.66 -15.27 -24.10
C PRO A 535 -5.44 -16.15 -23.87
N LEU A 536 -4.28 -15.65 -24.31
CA LEU A 536 -3.02 -16.35 -24.24
C LEU A 536 -1.97 -15.52 -23.50
N THR A 537 -1.30 -16.13 -22.54
CA THR A 537 -0.06 -15.63 -21.96
C THR A 537 1.05 -16.60 -22.34
N ILE A 538 2.27 -16.13 -22.60
CA ILE A 538 3.36 -17.00 -23.06
C ILE A 538 4.61 -16.66 -22.27
N HIS A 539 5.23 -17.64 -21.60
CA HIS A 539 6.57 -17.47 -21.05
C HIS A 539 7.55 -17.29 -22.21
N ALA A 540 8.18 -16.11 -22.29
CA ALA A 540 9.13 -15.81 -23.34
C ALA A 540 10.16 -14.79 -22.89
N GLY A 541 11.41 -14.98 -23.31
CA GLY A 541 12.49 -14.04 -23.05
C GLY A 541 13.08 -14.18 -21.65
N GLU A 542 12.98 -15.36 -21.03
CA GLU A 542 13.63 -15.66 -19.74
C GLU A 542 15.06 -16.22 -19.93
N LEU A 543 15.27 -17.04 -20.96
CA LEU A 543 16.45 -17.91 -21.10
C LEU A 543 17.56 -17.40 -22.06
N HIS A 544 17.27 -16.42 -22.92
CA HIS A 544 18.20 -15.92 -23.94
C HIS A 544 18.49 -14.42 -23.81
N ALA A 545 19.45 -14.05 -22.97
CA ALA A 545 19.79 -12.64 -22.69
C ALA A 545 20.18 -11.79 -23.91
N ASP A 546 20.46 -12.40 -25.07
CA ASP A 546 21.08 -11.73 -26.21
C ASP A 546 20.09 -11.24 -27.28
N ASP A 547 18.84 -11.72 -27.32
CA ASP A 547 17.82 -11.21 -28.25
C ASP A 547 16.36 -11.31 -27.76
N ALA A 548 15.47 -10.55 -28.40
CA ALA A 548 14.03 -10.54 -28.11
C ALA A 548 13.22 -11.51 -29.00
N ARG A 549 13.86 -12.52 -29.61
CA ARG A 549 13.22 -13.40 -30.60
C ARG A 549 12.08 -14.23 -30.01
N ALA A 550 12.26 -14.76 -28.81
CA ALA A 550 11.23 -15.54 -28.12
C ALA A 550 9.98 -14.69 -27.86
N VAL A 551 10.16 -13.45 -27.40
CA VAL A 551 9.07 -12.49 -27.16
C VAL A 551 8.38 -12.13 -28.49
N TRP A 552 9.15 -11.91 -29.56
CA TRP A 552 8.61 -11.70 -30.89
C TRP A 552 7.74 -12.88 -31.36
N GLN A 553 8.22 -14.13 -31.17
CA GLN A 553 7.46 -15.33 -31.54
C GLN A 553 6.17 -15.48 -30.70
N ALA A 554 6.22 -15.21 -29.40
CA ALA A 554 5.03 -15.21 -28.55
C ALA A 554 3.94 -14.28 -29.10
N ILE A 555 4.31 -13.05 -29.46
CA ILE A 555 3.37 -12.02 -29.92
C ILE A 555 2.88 -12.26 -31.36
N TYR A 556 3.76 -12.70 -32.26
CA TYR A 556 3.43 -12.76 -33.69
C TYR A 556 3.07 -14.15 -34.20
N ALA A 557 3.59 -15.22 -33.58
CA ALA A 557 3.26 -16.59 -33.95
C ALA A 557 2.10 -17.15 -33.12
N LEU A 558 2.02 -16.81 -31.82
CA LEU A 558 0.92 -17.25 -30.94
C LEU A 558 -0.03 -16.13 -30.54
N HIS A 559 0.10 -14.92 -31.09
CA HIS A 559 -0.83 -13.82 -30.80
C HIS A 559 -1.04 -13.57 -29.30
N ALA A 560 0.02 -13.68 -28.49
CA ALA A 560 -0.07 -13.54 -27.05
C ALA A 560 -0.69 -12.19 -26.61
N ASP A 561 -1.63 -12.25 -25.68
CA ASP A 561 -2.26 -11.09 -25.03
C ASP A 561 -1.40 -10.56 -23.87
N ARG A 562 -0.61 -11.44 -23.24
CA ARG A 562 0.42 -11.11 -22.24
C ARG A 562 1.68 -11.94 -22.45
N VAL A 563 2.80 -11.47 -21.90
CA VAL A 563 4.08 -12.17 -21.95
C VAL A 563 4.58 -12.39 -20.53
N GLY A 564 4.81 -13.65 -20.16
CA GLY A 564 5.48 -14.04 -18.93
C GLY A 564 6.98 -13.74 -19.02
N HIS A 565 7.51 -13.06 -18.00
CA HIS A 565 8.89 -12.56 -17.88
C HIS A 565 9.27 -11.46 -18.87
N GLY A 566 9.30 -11.74 -20.18
CA GLY A 566 9.57 -10.73 -21.22
C GLY A 566 10.86 -9.93 -21.04
N LEU A 567 11.86 -10.48 -20.34
CA LEU A 567 13.01 -9.73 -19.85
C LEU A 567 13.87 -9.18 -20.99
N THR A 568 14.00 -9.96 -22.06
CA THR A 568 14.83 -9.62 -23.22
C THR A 568 14.20 -8.60 -24.15
N LEU A 569 12.91 -8.28 -23.95
CA LEU A 569 12.19 -7.29 -24.75
C LEU A 569 12.90 -5.93 -24.75
N ALA A 570 13.51 -5.53 -23.62
CA ALA A 570 14.23 -4.27 -23.48
C ALA A 570 15.43 -4.12 -24.43
N ALA A 571 15.95 -5.21 -25.01
CA ALA A 571 17.02 -5.18 -25.99
C ALA A 571 16.55 -4.74 -27.40
N ASP A 572 15.24 -4.76 -27.68
CA ASP A 572 14.65 -4.38 -28.97
C ASP A 572 13.65 -3.23 -28.82
N ALA A 573 14.13 -2.01 -29.05
CA ALA A 573 13.32 -0.80 -28.95
C ALA A 573 12.12 -0.78 -29.94
N GLY A 574 12.25 -1.44 -31.10
CA GLY A 574 11.18 -1.52 -32.09
C GLY A 574 10.06 -2.44 -31.62
N LEU A 575 10.41 -3.60 -31.07
CA LEU A 575 9.46 -4.52 -30.48
C LEU A 575 8.83 -3.96 -29.20
N CYS A 576 9.61 -3.30 -28.32
CA CYS A 576 9.08 -2.57 -27.16
C CYS A 576 7.96 -1.61 -27.54
N ARG A 577 8.21 -0.75 -28.53
CA ARG A 577 7.19 0.22 -29.00
C ARG A 577 5.94 -0.50 -29.49
N LYS A 578 6.10 -1.61 -30.21
CA LYS A 578 4.97 -2.39 -30.70
C LYS A 578 4.15 -3.02 -29.57
N VAL A 579 4.84 -3.55 -28.55
CA VAL A 579 4.22 -4.12 -27.35
C VAL A 579 3.42 -3.05 -26.61
N ALA A 580 4.00 -1.87 -26.43
CA ALA A 580 3.34 -0.71 -25.82
C ALA A 580 2.10 -0.27 -26.63
N ASP A 581 2.23 -0.10 -27.95
CA ASP A 581 1.14 0.31 -28.85
C ASP A 581 -0.03 -0.68 -28.85
N ARG A 582 0.26 -1.98 -28.67
CA ARG A 582 -0.75 -3.04 -28.57
C ARG A 582 -1.27 -3.25 -27.15
N SER A 583 -0.67 -2.58 -26.15
CA SER A 583 -0.93 -2.79 -24.73
C SER A 583 -0.82 -4.27 -24.33
N VAL A 584 0.21 -4.96 -24.83
CA VAL A 584 0.54 -6.32 -24.39
C VAL A 584 1.30 -6.21 -23.06
N CYS A 585 0.70 -6.74 -22.00
CA CYS A 585 1.28 -6.64 -20.65
C CYS A 585 2.43 -7.64 -20.46
N VAL A 586 3.48 -7.21 -19.76
CA VAL A 586 4.62 -8.04 -19.37
C VAL A 586 4.53 -8.37 -17.87
N GLU A 587 4.52 -9.65 -17.55
CA GLU A 587 4.45 -10.16 -16.18
C GLU A 587 5.89 -10.36 -15.65
N LEU A 588 6.36 -9.41 -14.85
CA LEU A 588 7.70 -9.43 -14.27
C LEU A 588 7.69 -10.15 -12.92
N CYS A 589 8.66 -11.04 -12.71
CA CYS A 589 8.78 -11.82 -11.48
C CYS A 589 10.15 -11.59 -10.82
N PRO A 590 10.40 -10.40 -10.24
CA PRO A 590 11.72 -9.93 -9.81
C PRO A 590 12.56 -10.95 -9.03
N THR A 591 11.99 -11.59 -8.01
CA THR A 591 12.75 -12.56 -7.21
C THR A 591 13.09 -13.80 -8.01
N SER A 592 12.12 -14.37 -8.75
CA SER A 592 12.37 -15.53 -9.63
C SER A 592 13.43 -15.18 -10.69
N ASN A 593 13.33 -14.03 -11.33
CA ASN A 593 14.30 -13.58 -12.33
C ASN A 593 15.71 -13.36 -11.75
N ARG A 594 15.84 -12.88 -10.51
CA ARG A 594 17.14 -12.84 -9.81
C ARG A 594 17.67 -14.26 -9.57
N GLN A 595 16.84 -15.15 -9.06
CA GLN A 595 17.25 -16.50 -8.66
C GLN A 595 17.62 -17.37 -9.87
N VAL A 596 16.84 -17.28 -10.94
CA VAL A 596 16.92 -18.15 -12.11
C VAL A 596 17.89 -17.58 -13.15
N VAL A 597 17.72 -16.30 -13.51
CA VAL A 597 18.48 -15.63 -14.59
C VAL A 597 19.72 -14.90 -14.06
N GLY A 598 19.62 -14.29 -12.86
CA GLY A 598 20.76 -13.67 -12.20
C GLY A 598 20.86 -12.15 -12.31
N TYR A 599 19.74 -11.43 -12.34
CA TYR A 599 19.77 -9.94 -12.34
C TYR A 599 20.39 -9.34 -11.08
N PHE A 600 20.93 -8.13 -11.22
CA PHE A 600 21.52 -7.38 -10.12
C PHE A 600 20.49 -7.01 -9.06
N ASP A 601 20.83 -7.32 -7.81
CA ASP A 601 20.10 -6.93 -6.61
C ASP A 601 21.11 -6.39 -5.58
N PRO A 602 21.07 -5.09 -5.23
CA PRO A 602 22.06 -4.46 -4.37
C PRO A 602 22.13 -5.07 -2.95
N ASP A 603 21.06 -5.72 -2.47
CA ASP A 603 21.06 -6.37 -1.16
C ASP A 603 21.66 -7.79 -1.20
N ILE A 604 21.88 -8.35 -2.40
CA ILE A 604 22.43 -9.69 -2.58
C ILE A 604 23.83 -9.58 -3.17
N ALA A 605 24.86 -9.69 -2.32
CA ALA A 605 26.26 -9.51 -2.69
C ALA A 605 26.72 -10.39 -3.87
N ALA A 606 26.17 -11.60 -4.01
CA ALA A 606 26.47 -12.54 -5.10
C ALA A 606 26.03 -12.06 -6.48
N THR A 607 25.16 -11.04 -6.55
CA THR A 607 24.70 -10.46 -7.83
C THR A 607 25.59 -9.31 -8.33
N ARG A 608 26.62 -8.91 -7.59
CA ARG A 608 27.51 -7.81 -8.02
C ARG A 608 28.11 -8.08 -9.40
N GLY A 609 28.03 -7.09 -10.29
CA GLY A 609 28.52 -7.20 -11.67
C GLY A 609 27.54 -7.86 -12.65
N ARG A 610 26.34 -8.27 -12.19
CA ARG A 610 25.26 -8.73 -13.06
C ARG A 610 24.55 -7.56 -13.76
N ALA A 611 23.76 -7.88 -14.79
CA ALA A 611 22.97 -6.89 -15.52
C ALA A 611 21.86 -6.28 -14.64
N GLY A 612 21.53 -5.01 -14.88
CA GLY A 612 20.42 -4.34 -14.22
C GLY A 612 19.06 -4.88 -14.67
N TYR A 613 18.06 -4.78 -13.79
CA TYR A 613 16.71 -5.29 -14.08
C TYR A 613 15.97 -4.38 -15.09
N PRO A 614 15.34 -4.93 -16.15
CA PRO A 614 14.84 -4.15 -17.30
C PRO A 614 13.54 -3.36 -17.03
N LEU A 615 13.03 -3.35 -15.79
CA LEU A 615 11.74 -2.77 -15.42
C LEU A 615 11.55 -1.33 -15.92
N HIS A 616 12.48 -0.41 -15.65
CA HIS A 616 12.35 0.98 -16.11
C HIS A 616 12.45 1.10 -17.63
N ALA A 617 13.32 0.32 -18.27
CA ALA A 617 13.44 0.35 -19.73
C ALA A 617 12.11 -0.01 -20.42
N LEU A 618 11.40 -1.02 -19.89
CA LEU A 618 10.09 -1.42 -20.37
C LEU A 618 9.03 -0.36 -20.05
N ARG A 619 8.99 0.12 -18.80
CA ARG A 619 7.97 1.06 -18.34
C ARG A 619 8.09 2.44 -18.98
N ASP A 620 9.31 2.96 -19.14
CA ASP A 620 9.59 4.22 -19.81
C ASP A 620 9.27 4.14 -21.32
N ALA A 621 9.28 2.94 -21.91
CA ALA A 621 8.80 2.68 -23.26
C ALA A 621 7.27 2.56 -23.37
N GLY A 622 6.53 2.65 -22.25
CA GLY A 622 5.07 2.58 -22.20
C GLY A 622 4.52 1.15 -22.20
N VAL A 623 5.34 0.13 -21.95
CA VAL A 623 4.89 -1.26 -21.83
C VAL A 623 4.13 -1.42 -20.51
N PRO A 624 2.88 -1.92 -20.51
CA PRO A 624 2.17 -2.25 -19.28
C PRO A 624 2.88 -3.40 -18.54
N ILE A 625 2.99 -3.27 -17.22
CA ILE A 625 3.71 -4.25 -16.39
C ILE A 625 2.81 -4.75 -15.27
N ALA A 626 2.84 -6.05 -15.02
CA ALA A 626 2.37 -6.65 -13.77
C ALA A 626 3.56 -7.20 -12.98
N ILE A 627 3.65 -6.89 -11.68
CA ILE A 627 4.65 -7.51 -10.78
C ILE A 627 4.02 -8.72 -10.10
N CYS A 628 4.55 -9.90 -10.42
CA CYS A 628 4.02 -11.21 -10.09
C CYS A 628 5.01 -12.06 -9.30
N THR A 629 4.50 -13.11 -8.63
CA THR A 629 5.30 -13.96 -7.75
C THR A 629 5.92 -15.19 -8.42
N ASP A 630 5.39 -15.63 -9.56
CA ASP A 630 5.77 -16.87 -10.25
C ASP A 630 5.54 -18.12 -9.38
N ASN A 631 6.49 -18.45 -8.51
CA ASN A 631 6.41 -19.57 -7.58
C ASN A 631 6.71 -19.08 -6.14
N PRO A 632 5.77 -18.41 -5.44
CA PRO A 632 6.08 -17.73 -4.19
C PRO A 632 6.62 -18.64 -3.07
N GLY A 633 6.18 -19.90 -3.02
CA GLY A 633 6.69 -20.90 -2.07
C GLY A 633 8.13 -21.33 -2.37
N ILE A 634 8.47 -21.52 -3.65
CA ILE A 634 9.81 -21.92 -4.09
C ILE A 634 10.78 -20.74 -4.00
N SER A 635 10.37 -19.58 -4.52
CA SER A 635 11.17 -18.36 -4.52
C SER A 635 11.23 -17.66 -3.16
N ARG A 636 10.51 -18.17 -2.15
CA ARG A 636 10.45 -17.63 -0.77
C ARG A 636 10.08 -16.14 -0.76
N THR A 637 9.06 -15.81 -1.55
CA THR A 637 8.59 -14.43 -1.74
C THR A 637 7.08 -14.31 -1.53
N SER A 638 6.57 -13.09 -1.58
CA SER A 638 5.15 -12.77 -1.48
C SER A 638 4.81 -11.62 -2.43
N PRO A 639 3.52 -11.42 -2.77
CA PRO A 639 3.11 -10.29 -3.61
C PRO A 639 3.62 -8.95 -3.08
N ALA A 640 3.52 -8.69 -1.77
CA ALA A 640 4.05 -7.46 -1.17
C ALA A 640 5.57 -7.36 -1.30
N ARG A 641 6.30 -8.45 -1.05
CA ARG A 641 7.75 -8.50 -1.17
C ARG A 641 8.24 -8.26 -2.60
N GLU A 642 7.55 -8.77 -3.61
CA GLU A 642 7.94 -8.56 -5.02
C GLU A 642 7.97 -7.08 -5.39
N ARG A 643 7.10 -6.22 -4.83
CA ARG A 643 7.16 -4.77 -5.07
C ARG A 643 8.38 -4.11 -4.42
N VAL A 644 8.78 -4.57 -3.24
CA VAL A 644 10.02 -4.11 -2.58
C VAL A 644 11.24 -4.54 -3.39
N VAL A 645 11.28 -5.81 -3.82
CA VAL A 645 12.37 -6.35 -4.62
C VAL A 645 12.44 -5.66 -5.99
N ALA A 646 11.31 -5.47 -6.67
CA ALA A 646 11.23 -4.71 -7.92
C ALA A 646 11.77 -3.29 -7.77
N SER A 647 11.34 -2.57 -6.71
CA SER A 647 11.83 -1.22 -6.42
C SER A 647 13.34 -1.20 -6.28
N ARG A 648 13.89 -2.13 -5.50
CA ARG A 648 15.32 -2.21 -5.21
C ARG A 648 16.17 -2.63 -6.40
N MET A 649 15.70 -3.56 -7.23
CA MET A 649 16.42 -4.07 -8.40
C MET A 649 16.37 -3.12 -9.61
N ALA A 650 15.39 -2.22 -9.63
CA ALA A 650 15.23 -1.26 -10.70
C ALA A 650 16.37 -0.22 -10.71
N ALA A 651 16.67 0.35 -11.89
CA ALA A 651 17.73 1.36 -12.07
C ALA A 651 17.60 2.58 -11.13
N ARG A 652 16.36 2.92 -10.75
CA ARG A 652 16.02 3.83 -9.65
C ARG A 652 14.89 3.20 -8.83
N PRO A 653 14.80 3.45 -7.52
CA PRO A 653 13.68 2.96 -6.71
C PRO A 653 12.32 3.34 -7.31
N LEU A 654 11.36 2.42 -7.22
CA LEU A 654 9.96 2.72 -7.54
C LEU A 654 9.40 3.59 -6.43
N SER A 655 8.64 4.62 -6.80
CA SER A 655 7.84 5.37 -5.83
C SER A 655 6.56 4.61 -5.47
N LEU A 656 5.89 5.01 -4.37
CA LEU A 656 4.55 4.48 -4.05
C LEU A 656 3.56 4.75 -5.19
N TRP A 657 3.71 5.88 -5.87
CA TRP A 657 2.93 6.22 -7.06
C TRP A 657 3.19 5.28 -8.24
N ASP A 658 4.44 4.85 -8.43
CA ASP A 658 4.78 3.89 -9.48
C ASP A 658 4.15 2.53 -9.23
N VAL A 659 4.15 2.08 -7.97
CA VAL A 659 3.48 0.83 -7.57
C VAL A 659 1.97 0.91 -7.82
N LEU A 660 1.32 2.03 -7.48
CA LEU A 660 -0.12 2.21 -7.77
C LEU A 660 -0.42 2.09 -9.27
N ALA A 661 0.42 2.64 -10.14
CA ALA A 661 0.25 2.50 -11.59
C ALA A 661 0.40 1.04 -12.05
N ILE A 662 1.43 0.33 -11.55
CA ILE A 662 1.68 -1.08 -11.86
C ILE A 662 0.53 -1.98 -11.37
N GLU A 663 -0.03 -1.70 -10.18
CA GLU A 663 -1.21 -2.44 -9.72
C GLU A 663 -2.39 -2.25 -10.68
N HIS A 664 -2.65 -1.02 -11.11
CA HIS A 664 -3.72 -0.77 -12.08
C HIS A 664 -3.50 -1.58 -13.35
N ASP A 665 -2.27 -1.61 -13.89
CA ASP A 665 -1.94 -2.38 -15.08
C ASP A 665 -2.23 -3.88 -14.89
N ALA A 666 -1.90 -4.45 -13.73
CA ALA A 666 -2.25 -5.83 -13.41
C ALA A 666 -3.78 -6.07 -13.43
N PHE A 667 -4.58 -5.19 -12.81
CA PHE A 667 -6.04 -5.30 -12.89
C PHE A 667 -6.57 -5.12 -14.32
N ALA A 668 -6.02 -4.17 -15.07
CA ALA A 668 -6.45 -3.81 -16.42
C ALA A 668 -6.15 -4.88 -17.48
N HIS A 669 -5.21 -5.79 -17.19
CA HIS A 669 -4.82 -6.89 -18.09
C HIS A 669 -5.25 -8.28 -17.60
N ALA A 670 -6.13 -8.35 -16.60
CA ALA A 670 -6.83 -9.59 -16.26
C ALA A 670 -7.59 -10.14 -17.48
N PHE A 671 -7.56 -11.46 -17.67
CA PHE A 671 -8.28 -12.20 -18.72
C PHE A 671 -9.80 -12.29 -18.49
N LEU A 672 -10.33 -11.50 -17.55
CA LEU A 672 -11.76 -11.31 -17.38
C LEU A 672 -12.37 -10.55 -18.58
N PRO A 673 -13.65 -10.82 -18.90
CA PRO A 673 -14.41 -9.98 -19.82
C PRO A 673 -14.38 -8.51 -19.40
N ALA A 674 -14.41 -7.60 -20.37
CA ALA A 674 -14.23 -6.16 -20.11
C ALA A 674 -15.14 -5.58 -19.00
N ARG A 675 -16.39 -6.06 -18.90
CA ARG A 675 -17.34 -5.64 -17.84
C ARG A 675 -16.95 -6.15 -16.46
N GLU A 676 -16.51 -7.40 -16.36
CA GLU A 676 -16.04 -7.99 -15.09
C GLU A 676 -14.74 -7.35 -14.66
N ARG A 677 -13.82 -7.11 -15.60
CA ARG A 677 -12.58 -6.40 -15.33
C ARG A 677 -12.80 -4.95 -14.84
N ALA A 678 -13.74 -4.23 -15.45
CA ALA A 678 -14.11 -2.90 -14.98
C ALA A 678 -14.69 -2.92 -13.56
N ARG A 679 -15.57 -3.89 -13.26
CA ARG A 679 -16.09 -4.09 -11.89
C ARG A 679 -14.98 -4.40 -10.90
N LEU A 680 -14.06 -5.29 -11.26
CA LEU A 680 -12.91 -5.64 -10.41
C LEU A 680 -12.07 -4.40 -10.06
N ILE A 681 -11.85 -3.49 -11.00
CA ILE A 681 -11.19 -2.20 -10.76
C ILE A 681 -12.05 -1.31 -9.88
N ASP A 682 -13.33 -1.14 -10.21
CA ASP A 682 -14.27 -0.30 -9.46
C ASP A 682 -14.41 -0.73 -7.98
N ASP A 683 -14.37 -2.05 -7.72
CA ASP A 683 -14.43 -2.62 -6.37
C ASP A 683 -13.13 -2.38 -5.58
N ALA A 684 -11.98 -2.33 -6.26
CA ALA A 684 -10.68 -2.05 -5.64
C ALA A 684 -10.42 -0.56 -5.39
N GLU A 685 -11.05 0.35 -6.16
CA GLU A 685 -10.85 1.81 -6.08
C GLU A 685 -10.98 2.39 -4.65
N PRO A 686 -12.02 2.07 -3.85
CA PRO A 686 -12.15 2.61 -2.49
C PRO A 686 -11.03 2.15 -1.55
N GLU A 687 -10.60 0.89 -1.68
CA GLU A 687 -9.51 0.32 -0.88
C GLU A 687 -8.16 0.95 -1.27
N VAL A 688 -7.92 1.14 -2.57
CA VAL A 688 -6.72 1.82 -3.10
C VAL A 688 -6.65 3.26 -2.59
N LEU A 689 -7.76 4.01 -2.64
CA LEU A 689 -7.80 5.38 -2.13
C LEU A 689 -7.52 5.44 -0.62
N ALA A 690 -8.15 4.55 0.16
CA ALA A 690 -7.95 4.50 1.60
C ALA A 690 -6.50 4.16 1.96
N TRP A 691 -5.91 3.20 1.25
CA TRP A 691 -4.50 2.84 1.40
C TRP A 691 -3.58 4.02 1.08
N ALA A 692 -3.77 4.66 -0.08
CA ALA A 692 -2.95 5.77 -0.53
C ALA A 692 -3.03 6.98 0.43
N ALA A 693 -4.22 7.31 0.91
CA ALA A 693 -4.43 8.38 1.88
C ALA A 693 -3.81 8.08 3.26
N SER A 694 -3.65 6.81 3.63
CA SER A 694 -3.08 6.41 4.92
C SER A 694 -1.55 6.44 4.95
N ILE A 695 -0.92 6.26 3.79
CA ILE A 695 0.53 6.12 3.65
C ILE A 695 1.21 7.41 3.13
N ALA A 696 0.43 8.32 2.56
CA ALA A 696 0.84 9.65 2.11
C ALA A 696 0.71 10.70 3.21
#